data_AF-A0A9D0IBS8-F1
#
_entry.id   AF-A0A9D0IBS8-F1
#
_cell.length_a   1.000
_cell.length_b   1.000
_cell.length_c   1.000
_cell.angle_alpha   90.00
_cell.angle_beta   90.00
_cell.angle_gamma   90.00
#
_symmetry.space_group_name_H-M   'P 1'
#
loop_
_entity.id
_entity.type
_entity.pdbx_description
1 polymer ?
#
loop_
_entity_poly.entity_id
_entity_poly.type
_entity_poly.pdbx_seq_one_letter_code
_entity_poly.pdbx_strand_id
1 'polypeptide(L)'
;MSFAKAGILAGDGPVRPEDLKAVQQAGIEAVKLRAWVNPITDLNAYRDAGIHTFLVQILSPRPGVAPTSPEDFVIECAPVVAEFLKAGVTDFEIHGEPNTRERGYGVSWDSPAAFSDWFIAVAHGLRAEFGPPLRVGFPGLAPEGPLPPGVTPAVSDEPFLEACGEALAAADFVCCHVYWTSRDQMEDYHGALRFLRAYMERAEVRHKPLVISEFANVDPETSPEEKGDQYAEFCFLCSQYDRLAAAYGFLLRSPDPAYASLRWIRVDGTLTPIPERVGRRKRMPHPARLRLAWPTASRAYTQAFGDRQQVYYEASFDPDHNVHWLHGGHEGVDLEAAEGSPVRACLGGRVSHGPPGTAYGNYVRVTSQVSGVGRVTMFYAHLREIAVPNGAEVAKGAVLGLAGATGFATGPHLHLGMKIEGVRLRPTSHYLNARPYLDPVRGSPREPYTRTYVLLPPGADSRWAQAVVEATWDERRFTVGGSADDAGIGDLPARYVIAVNPAEWGGDLQAFYEAHYPGLALLPLEAPTPEALAQALAALPPMPAPPSPPPPGAGLPREQYARTYVLLPPGADSRWARAVVEATWDAHRFTVGGSADDAGIGDLDFRRVIAVNPGMWGDDLGSFFASYYPGVIYVPVEAETPEELAQQLEWFGS
;
A
#
# COMPACT_ATOMS: atom_id res chain seq x y z
N MET A 1 -4.37 -2.55 -5.03
CA MET A 1 -4.41 -1.49 -3.99
C MET A 1 -4.42 -2.19 -2.64
N SER A 2 -3.59 -1.76 -1.70
CA SER A 2 -3.55 -2.28 -0.33
C SER A 2 -4.45 -1.43 0.58
N PHE A 3 -4.83 -1.96 1.74
CA PHE A 3 -5.47 -1.17 2.78
C PHE A 3 -4.56 -0.01 3.23
N ALA A 4 -5.16 1.06 3.76
CA ALA A 4 -4.40 2.14 4.38
C ALA A 4 -3.53 1.59 5.54
N LYS A 5 -2.26 1.97 5.55
CA LYS A 5 -1.30 1.54 6.57
C LYS A 5 -1.46 2.35 7.86
N ALA A 6 -1.40 1.69 9.01
CA ALA A 6 -1.27 2.40 10.27
C ALA A 6 0.17 2.88 10.44
N GLY A 7 0.36 4.18 10.59
CA GLY A 7 1.66 4.82 10.68
C GLY A 7 1.89 5.56 11.99
N ILE A 8 3.12 6.01 12.20
CA ILE A 8 3.51 6.88 13.31
C ILE A 8 4.52 7.95 12.86
N LEU A 9 4.41 9.16 13.40
CA LEU A 9 5.46 10.17 13.30
C LEU A 9 6.59 9.83 14.28
N ALA A 10 7.80 9.62 13.74
CA ALA A 10 8.99 9.33 14.53
C ALA A 10 9.34 10.47 15.50
N GLY A 11 9.98 10.13 16.60
CA GLY A 11 10.45 11.09 17.59
C GLY A 11 11.69 11.86 17.12
N ASP A 12 12.04 12.91 17.86
CA ASP A 12 13.25 13.69 17.57
C ASP A 12 14.54 12.88 17.80
N GLY A 13 15.47 12.96 16.85
CA GLY A 13 16.78 12.31 16.89
C GLY A 13 16.76 10.88 16.33
N PRO A 14 17.86 10.12 16.55
CA PRO A 14 17.98 8.75 16.04
C PRO A 14 16.99 7.80 16.71
N VAL A 15 16.64 6.74 15.98
CA VAL A 15 15.80 5.64 16.46
C VAL A 15 16.39 4.98 17.70
N ARG A 16 15.53 4.64 18.67
CA ARG A 16 15.91 3.98 19.92
C ARG A 16 15.27 2.60 20.05
N PRO A 17 15.82 1.71 20.90
CA PRO A 17 15.21 0.40 21.14
C PRO A 17 13.74 0.47 21.60
N GLU A 18 13.39 1.46 22.42
CA GLU A 18 12.01 1.70 22.86
C GLU A 18 11.07 2.13 21.72
N ASP A 19 11.59 2.84 20.71
CA ASP A 19 10.85 3.25 19.52
C ASP A 19 10.44 2.01 18.72
N LEU A 20 11.40 1.10 18.46
CA LEU A 20 11.15 -0.16 17.76
C LEU A 20 10.18 -1.06 18.53
N LYS A 21 10.31 -1.12 19.87
CA LYS A 21 9.38 -1.88 20.71
C LYS A 21 7.95 -1.34 20.61
N ALA A 22 7.77 -0.02 20.64
CA ALA A 22 6.45 0.60 20.53
C ALA A 22 5.83 0.33 19.16
N VAL A 23 6.61 0.49 18.09
CA VAL A 23 6.18 0.21 16.71
C VAL A 23 5.77 -1.25 16.55
N GLN A 24 6.59 -2.21 17.01
CA GLN A 24 6.29 -3.64 16.92
C GLN A 24 5.06 -4.00 17.74
N GLN A 25 4.95 -3.49 18.97
CA GLN A 25 3.80 -3.75 19.85
C GLN A 25 2.49 -3.19 19.25
N ALA A 26 2.56 -2.01 18.63
CA ALA A 26 1.44 -1.42 17.91
C ALA A 26 1.19 -2.05 16.53
N GLY A 27 2.11 -2.88 16.02
CA GLY A 27 2.08 -3.42 14.67
C GLY A 27 1.95 -2.32 13.61
N ILE A 28 2.78 -1.28 13.73
CA ILE A 28 2.86 -0.16 12.77
C ILE A 28 3.44 -0.65 11.45
N GLU A 29 2.93 -0.10 10.35
CA GLU A 29 3.20 -0.52 8.97
C GLU A 29 3.88 0.59 8.14
N ALA A 30 3.94 1.82 8.66
CA ALA A 30 4.58 2.97 8.03
C ALA A 30 5.18 3.94 9.05
N VAL A 31 6.27 4.62 8.70
CA VAL A 31 6.88 5.65 9.56
C VAL A 31 7.02 6.97 8.80
N LYS A 32 6.55 8.05 9.43
CA LYS A 32 6.82 9.42 8.98
C LYS A 32 8.08 9.92 9.67
N LEU A 33 9.04 10.40 8.89
CA LEU A 33 10.30 10.97 9.34
C LEU A 33 10.31 12.47 9.01
N ARG A 34 11.12 13.24 9.74
CA ARG A 34 11.43 14.63 9.36
C ARG A 34 12.88 14.70 8.89
N ALA A 35 13.07 15.28 7.70
CA ALA A 35 14.40 15.56 7.18
C ALA A 35 15.21 16.38 8.19
N TRP A 36 16.52 16.12 8.26
CA TRP A 36 17.48 16.73 9.20
C TRP A 36 17.24 16.47 10.69
N VAL A 37 16.10 15.91 11.08
CA VAL A 37 15.78 15.49 12.45
C VAL A 37 16.09 14.01 12.65
N ASN A 38 15.68 13.19 11.68
CA ASN A 38 15.91 11.74 11.70
C ASN A 38 17.03 11.38 10.72
N PRO A 39 18.11 10.71 11.16
CA PRO A 39 19.18 10.28 10.28
C PRO A 39 18.70 9.16 9.35
N ILE A 40 19.25 9.11 8.15
CA ILE A 40 18.91 8.08 7.16
C ILE A 40 19.17 6.65 7.65
N THR A 41 20.15 6.47 8.54
CA THR A 41 20.48 5.19 9.17
C THR A 41 19.32 4.59 9.96
N ASP A 42 18.33 5.40 10.38
CA ASP A 42 17.13 4.92 11.07
C ASP A 42 16.28 3.99 10.18
N LEU A 43 16.36 4.16 8.85
CA LEU A 43 15.58 3.35 7.91
C LEU A 43 15.88 1.85 8.08
N ASN A 44 17.14 1.49 8.34
CA ASN A 44 17.54 0.09 8.48
C ASN A 44 16.93 -0.53 9.74
N ALA A 45 16.95 0.17 10.87
CA ALA A 45 16.34 -0.31 12.09
C ALA A 45 14.81 -0.52 11.93
N TYR A 46 14.14 0.36 11.18
CA TYR A 46 12.73 0.20 10.86
C TYR A 46 12.46 -0.96 9.89
N ARG A 47 13.32 -1.17 8.89
CA ARG A 47 13.25 -2.30 7.95
C ARG A 47 13.47 -3.63 8.64
N ASP A 48 14.43 -3.71 9.57
CA ASP A 48 14.66 -4.88 10.40
C ASP A 48 13.45 -5.20 11.29
N ALA A 49 12.68 -4.16 11.65
CA ALA A 49 11.39 -4.30 12.32
C ALA A 49 10.21 -4.59 11.37
N GLY A 50 10.44 -4.79 10.08
CA GLY A 50 9.44 -5.12 9.06
C GLY A 50 8.72 -3.92 8.42
N ILE A 51 9.21 -2.70 8.66
CA ILE A 51 8.62 -1.48 8.09
C ILE A 51 9.37 -1.09 6.83
N HIS A 52 8.64 -0.98 5.73
CA HIS A 52 9.20 -0.57 4.45
C HIS A 52 8.46 0.59 3.80
N THR A 53 7.53 1.21 4.53
CA THR A 53 6.78 2.38 4.04
C THR A 53 7.23 3.60 4.81
N PHE A 54 7.74 4.59 4.09
CA PHE A 54 8.27 5.80 4.69
C PHE A 54 7.66 7.03 4.01
N LEU A 55 7.32 8.03 4.83
CA LEU A 55 7.03 9.38 4.37
C LEU A 55 8.08 10.31 4.97
N VAL A 56 8.76 11.11 4.16
CA VAL A 56 9.75 12.07 4.66
C VAL A 56 9.19 13.47 4.52
N GLN A 57 8.99 14.16 5.64
CA GLN A 57 8.63 15.57 5.63
C GLN A 57 9.89 16.43 5.47
N ILE A 58 9.89 17.30 4.48
CA ILE A 58 10.96 18.27 4.21
C ILE A 58 10.42 19.66 4.55
N LEU A 59 10.92 20.27 5.61
CA LEU A 59 10.54 21.64 5.98
C LEU A 59 11.40 22.68 5.25
N SER A 60 10.93 23.93 5.19
CA SER A 60 11.88 25.02 4.94
C SER A 60 12.96 24.95 6.05
N PRO A 61 14.24 25.11 5.72
CA PRO A 61 15.32 25.12 6.71
C PRO A 61 15.24 26.30 7.70
N ARG A 62 14.45 27.35 7.37
CA ARG A 62 14.24 28.54 8.22
C ARG A 62 12.75 28.91 8.26
N PRO A 63 11.86 27.99 8.63
CA PRO A 63 10.42 28.17 8.49
C PRO A 63 9.94 29.27 9.44
N GLY A 64 9.17 30.24 8.92
CA GLY A 64 8.67 31.37 9.71
C GLY A 64 9.73 32.36 10.22
N VAL A 65 11.02 32.11 9.97
CA VAL A 65 12.14 32.95 10.45
C VAL A 65 12.70 33.83 9.33
N ALA A 66 12.87 33.26 8.13
CA ALA A 66 13.36 33.99 6.96
C ALA A 66 12.64 33.49 5.68
N PRO A 67 12.44 34.37 4.68
CA PRO A 67 11.89 33.95 3.40
C PRO A 67 12.76 32.85 2.77
N THR A 68 12.12 31.84 2.20
CA THR A 68 12.78 30.79 1.43
C THR A 68 12.17 30.77 0.04
N SER A 69 12.94 31.12 -0.99
CA SER A 69 12.46 31.02 -2.37
C SER A 69 12.31 29.56 -2.80
N PRO A 70 11.54 29.24 -3.86
CA PRO A 70 11.46 27.89 -4.38
C PRO A 70 12.83 27.32 -4.80
N GLU A 71 13.68 28.15 -5.42
CA GLU A 71 15.03 27.76 -5.85
C GLU A 71 15.94 27.44 -4.66
N ASP A 72 15.96 28.31 -3.64
CA ASP A 72 16.72 28.06 -2.42
C ASP A 72 16.23 26.78 -1.71
N PHE A 73 14.91 26.57 -1.66
CA PHE A 73 14.36 25.35 -1.08
C PHE A 73 14.90 24.10 -1.76
N VAL A 74 14.85 24.07 -3.11
CA VAL A 74 15.35 22.93 -3.91
C VAL A 74 16.83 22.70 -3.66
N ILE A 75 17.65 23.75 -3.74
CA ILE A 75 19.11 23.65 -3.52
C ILE A 75 19.42 23.14 -2.11
N GLU A 76 18.76 23.68 -1.09
CA GLU A 76 19.04 23.36 0.30
C GLU A 76 18.58 21.93 0.68
N CYS A 77 17.48 21.43 0.10
CA CYS A 77 16.99 20.07 0.38
C CYS A 77 17.50 18.98 -0.57
N ALA A 78 18.07 19.33 -1.73
CA ALA A 78 18.55 18.34 -2.70
C ALA A 78 19.47 17.27 -2.09
N PRO A 79 20.46 17.58 -1.23
CA PRO A 79 21.31 16.56 -0.63
C PRO A 79 20.53 15.52 0.19
N VAL A 80 19.59 15.96 1.02
CA VAL A 80 18.81 15.05 1.88
C VAL A 80 17.80 14.24 1.05
N VAL A 81 17.20 14.83 0.02
CA VAL A 81 16.31 14.12 -0.91
C VAL A 81 17.08 13.02 -1.65
N ALA A 82 18.29 13.34 -2.15
CA ALA A 82 19.14 12.38 -2.83
C ALA A 82 19.50 11.19 -1.95
N GLU A 83 19.84 11.42 -0.68
CA GLU A 83 20.13 10.35 0.28
C GLU A 83 18.92 9.43 0.49
N PHE A 84 17.73 10.00 0.79
CA PHE A 84 16.52 9.21 1.00
C PHE A 84 16.06 8.46 -0.25
N LEU A 85 16.16 9.07 -1.44
CA LEU A 85 15.85 8.42 -2.72
C LEU A 85 16.79 7.23 -2.98
N LYS A 86 18.11 7.39 -2.73
CA LYS A 86 19.08 6.29 -2.84
C LYS A 86 18.73 5.15 -1.88
N ALA A 87 18.27 5.47 -0.67
CA ALA A 87 17.76 4.46 0.24
C ALA A 87 16.41 3.87 -0.19
N GLY A 88 15.76 4.36 -1.25
CA GLY A 88 14.50 3.83 -1.79
C GLY A 88 13.25 4.42 -1.15
N VAL A 89 13.35 5.57 -0.48
CA VAL A 89 12.19 6.36 -0.03
C VAL A 89 11.78 7.32 -1.15
N THR A 90 10.57 7.16 -1.66
CA THR A 90 10.07 7.93 -2.82
C THR A 90 9.12 9.06 -2.45
N ASP A 91 8.47 8.98 -1.28
CA ASP A 91 7.35 9.86 -0.93
C ASP A 91 7.82 10.96 0.03
N PHE A 92 7.75 12.21 -0.43
CA PHE A 92 8.19 13.39 0.33
C PHE A 92 7.05 14.39 0.54
N GLU A 93 6.71 14.69 1.79
CA GLU A 93 5.79 15.79 2.14
C GLU A 93 6.56 17.12 2.08
N ILE A 94 6.22 18.00 1.13
CA ILE A 94 6.94 19.27 0.94
C ILE A 94 6.33 20.33 1.84
N HIS A 95 7.14 20.82 2.78
CA HIS A 95 6.74 21.68 3.89
C HIS A 95 5.86 20.95 4.93
N GLY A 96 5.35 21.71 5.89
CA GLY A 96 4.32 21.32 6.84
C GLY A 96 3.57 22.56 7.34
N GLU A 97 2.25 22.45 7.48
CA GLU A 97 1.33 23.48 7.99
C GLU A 97 1.58 24.89 7.41
N PRO A 98 1.68 25.04 6.08
CA PRO A 98 2.05 26.31 5.42
C PRO A 98 1.03 27.44 5.66
N ASN A 99 -0.13 27.14 6.23
CA ASN A 99 -1.14 28.10 6.63
C ASN A 99 -0.90 28.70 8.03
N THR A 100 0.23 28.41 8.68
CA THR A 100 0.62 28.97 9.98
C THR A 100 1.79 29.95 9.85
N ARG A 101 1.88 30.92 10.77
CA ARG A 101 2.96 31.94 10.72
C ARG A 101 4.32 31.34 11.02
N GLU A 102 4.34 30.42 11.99
CA GLU A 102 5.51 29.65 12.43
C GLU A 102 6.10 28.81 11.29
N ARG A 103 5.31 28.55 10.25
CA ARG A 103 5.72 27.78 9.07
C ARG A 103 5.80 28.63 7.79
N GLY A 104 5.90 29.94 7.91
CA GLY A 104 6.24 30.81 6.78
C GLY A 104 5.09 31.63 6.21
N TYR A 105 3.86 31.47 6.70
CA TYR A 105 2.77 32.37 6.30
C TYR A 105 3.01 33.79 6.81
N GLY A 106 3.03 34.76 5.90
CA GLY A 106 3.46 36.14 6.11
C GLY A 106 4.97 36.36 6.05
N VAL A 107 5.76 35.32 5.73
CA VAL A 107 7.23 35.39 5.65
C VAL A 107 7.73 34.96 4.26
N SER A 108 7.49 33.71 3.87
CA SER A 108 7.87 33.17 2.54
C SER A 108 6.77 33.37 1.50
N TRP A 109 5.51 33.39 1.94
CA TRP A 109 4.32 33.71 1.17
C TRP A 109 3.34 34.46 2.07
N ASP A 110 2.49 35.31 1.50
CA ASP A 110 1.52 36.13 2.25
C ASP A 110 0.05 35.79 1.93
N SER A 111 -0.16 34.84 1.01
CA SER A 111 -1.46 34.34 0.58
C SER A 111 -1.40 32.85 0.23
N PRO A 112 -2.53 32.14 0.28
CA PRO A 112 -2.58 30.75 -0.18
C PRO A 112 -2.21 30.59 -1.66
N ALA A 113 -2.59 31.55 -2.51
CA ALA A 113 -2.22 31.55 -3.94
C ALA A 113 -0.69 31.67 -4.12
N ALA A 114 -0.03 32.54 -3.37
CA ALA A 114 1.43 32.65 -3.39
C ALA A 114 2.12 31.36 -2.91
N PHE A 115 1.55 30.65 -1.92
CA PHE A 115 2.03 29.32 -1.55
C PHE A 115 1.82 28.30 -2.67
N SER A 116 0.69 28.35 -3.37
CA SER A 116 0.40 27.47 -4.51
C SER A 116 1.49 27.61 -5.59
N ASP A 117 1.80 28.85 -5.99
CA ASP A 117 2.86 29.14 -6.96
C ASP A 117 4.24 28.66 -6.46
N TRP A 118 4.54 28.92 -5.18
CA TRP A 118 5.77 28.47 -4.53
C TRP A 118 5.90 26.95 -4.57
N PHE A 119 4.85 26.22 -4.21
CA PHE A 119 4.82 24.76 -4.18
C PHE A 119 5.02 24.17 -5.58
N ILE A 120 4.33 24.72 -6.59
CA ILE A 120 4.46 24.25 -7.98
C ILE A 120 5.90 24.42 -8.46
N ALA A 121 6.53 25.56 -8.18
CA ALA A 121 7.92 25.81 -8.54
C ALA A 121 8.89 24.83 -7.84
N VAL A 122 8.69 24.56 -6.54
CA VAL A 122 9.47 23.55 -5.81
C VAL A 122 9.27 22.15 -6.40
N ALA A 123 8.03 21.76 -6.66
CA ALA A 123 7.70 20.45 -7.23
C ALA A 123 8.36 20.25 -8.59
N HIS A 124 8.35 21.27 -9.46
CA HIS A 124 9.04 21.24 -10.73
C HIS A 124 10.57 21.15 -10.57
N GLY A 125 11.15 21.97 -9.68
CA GLY A 125 12.60 21.96 -9.42
C GLY A 125 13.10 20.61 -8.91
N LEU A 126 12.41 20.01 -7.94
CA LEU A 126 12.79 18.70 -7.40
C LEU A 126 12.63 17.58 -8.46
N ARG A 127 11.57 17.61 -9.27
CA ARG A 127 11.39 16.62 -10.34
C ARG A 127 12.41 16.77 -11.46
N ALA A 128 12.82 18.01 -11.78
CA ALA A 128 13.88 18.25 -12.75
C ALA A 128 15.22 17.69 -12.25
N GLU A 129 15.50 17.78 -10.95
CA GLU A 129 16.72 17.26 -10.34
C GLU A 129 16.72 15.73 -10.20
N PHE A 130 15.62 15.15 -9.72
CA PHE A 130 15.60 13.74 -9.28
C PHE A 130 14.81 12.78 -10.17
N GLY A 131 14.00 13.31 -11.09
CA GLY A 131 13.23 12.50 -12.03
C GLY A 131 12.11 11.66 -11.39
N PRO A 132 11.64 10.62 -12.11
CA PRO A 132 10.45 9.83 -11.77
C PRO A 132 10.42 9.11 -10.40
N PRO A 133 11.54 8.70 -9.76
CA PRO A 133 11.50 8.05 -8.45
C PRO A 133 10.94 8.95 -7.35
N LEU A 134 11.03 10.26 -7.52
CA LEU A 134 10.52 11.24 -6.57
C LEU A 134 9.01 11.41 -6.71
N ARG A 135 8.30 11.31 -5.59
CA ARG A 135 6.89 11.69 -5.45
C ARG A 135 6.77 12.85 -4.47
N VAL A 136 6.16 13.93 -4.93
CA VAL A 136 5.99 15.20 -4.22
C VAL A 136 4.60 15.29 -3.61
N GLY A 137 4.53 15.35 -2.29
CA GLY A 137 3.30 15.46 -1.51
C GLY A 137 2.95 16.90 -1.14
N PHE A 138 1.70 17.30 -1.38
CA PHE A 138 1.16 18.54 -0.82
C PHE A 138 1.06 18.41 0.71
N PRO A 139 1.51 19.39 1.50
CA PRO A 139 1.63 19.25 2.95
C PRO A 139 0.29 19.26 3.68
N GLY A 140 0.26 18.63 4.86
CA GLY A 140 -0.85 18.78 5.80
C GLY A 140 -1.01 20.24 6.25
N LEU A 141 -2.25 20.71 6.29
CA LEU A 141 -2.62 22.04 6.81
C LEU A 141 -3.04 21.94 8.28
N ALA A 142 -2.83 23.02 9.05
CA ALA A 142 -3.44 23.16 10.36
C ALA A 142 -4.96 23.41 10.19
N PRO A 143 -5.85 22.49 10.62
CA PRO A 143 -7.30 22.68 10.50
C PRO A 143 -7.83 23.81 11.40
N GLU A 144 -9.06 24.27 11.18
CA GLU A 144 -9.72 25.27 12.08
C GLU A 144 -9.81 24.83 13.55
N GLY A 145 -9.78 23.52 13.84
CA GLY A 145 -9.73 22.98 15.18
C GLY A 145 -10.31 21.57 15.28
N PRO A 146 -9.96 20.81 16.33
CA PRO A 146 -8.98 21.15 17.38
C PRO A 146 -7.53 21.00 16.88
N LEU A 147 -6.55 21.50 17.65
CA LEU A 147 -5.14 21.56 17.23
C LEU A 147 -4.18 21.15 18.35
N PRO A 148 -2.98 20.64 18.02
CA PRO A 148 -1.90 20.46 18.98
C PRO A 148 -1.46 21.78 19.63
N PRO A 149 -0.80 21.73 20.80
CA PRO A 149 -0.30 22.92 21.48
C PRO A 149 0.60 23.78 20.59
N GLY A 150 0.39 25.10 20.63
CA GLY A 150 1.23 26.07 19.93
C GLY A 150 0.96 26.24 18.43
N VAL A 151 -0.01 25.51 17.87
CA VAL A 151 -0.39 25.63 16.45
C VAL A 151 -1.56 26.61 16.32
N THR A 152 -1.43 27.62 15.46
CA THR A 152 -2.53 28.54 15.15
C THR A 152 -2.51 28.91 13.66
N PRO A 153 -3.55 28.55 12.89
CA PRO A 153 -3.61 28.90 11.49
C PRO A 153 -3.77 30.42 11.32
N ALA A 154 -2.97 31.01 10.44
CA ALA A 154 -3.17 32.37 9.95
C ALA A 154 -4.37 32.44 8.99
N VAL A 155 -4.61 31.35 8.25
CA VAL A 155 -5.76 31.16 7.37
C VAL A 155 -6.30 29.74 7.58
N SER A 156 -7.62 29.61 7.65
CA SER A 156 -8.32 28.32 7.71
C SER A 156 -7.91 27.40 6.58
N ASP A 157 -7.93 26.08 6.81
CA ASP A 157 -7.54 25.08 5.83
C ASP A 157 -8.43 25.08 4.58
N GLU A 158 -9.73 25.35 4.73
CA GLU A 158 -10.67 25.26 3.60
C GLU A 158 -10.46 26.36 2.52
N PRO A 159 -10.41 27.67 2.88
CA PRO A 159 -10.02 28.71 1.92
C PRO A 159 -8.61 28.53 1.36
N PHE A 160 -7.70 27.95 2.16
CA PHE A 160 -6.34 27.69 1.72
C PHE A 160 -6.31 26.62 0.61
N LEU A 161 -7.06 25.53 0.78
CA LEU A 161 -7.21 24.48 -0.22
C LEU A 161 -7.89 24.96 -1.50
N GLU A 162 -8.93 25.80 -1.40
CA GLU A 162 -9.60 26.39 -2.56
C GLU A 162 -8.64 27.17 -3.45
N ALA A 163 -7.77 27.98 -2.85
CA ALA A 163 -6.78 28.75 -3.57
C ALA A 163 -5.57 27.93 -4.06
N CYS A 164 -5.38 26.71 -3.55
CA CYS A 164 -4.28 25.81 -3.93
C CYS A 164 -4.68 24.74 -4.95
N GLY A 165 -5.77 24.92 -5.71
CA GLY A 165 -6.24 23.93 -6.69
C GLY A 165 -5.15 23.47 -7.68
N GLU A 166 -4.35 24.40 -8.20
CA GLU A 166 -3.24 24.07 -9.11
C GLU A 166 -2.10 23.31 -8.41
N ALA A 167 -1.73 23.69 -7.18
CA ALA A 167 -0.74 22.95 -6.39
C ALA A 167 -1.21 21.54 -6.03
N LEU A 168 -2.49 21.39 -5.64
CA LEU A 168 -3.11 20.08 -5.43
C LEU A 168 -3.08 19.23 -6.72
N ALA A 169 -3.33 19.85 -7.88
CA ALA A 169 -3.22 19.21 -9.19
C ALA A 169 -1.77 18.89 -9.59
N ALA A 170 -0.77 19.62 -9.09
CA ALA A 170 0.64 19.38 -9.34
C ALA A 170 1.28 18.31 -8.42
N ALA A 171 0.69 18.01 -7.27
CA ALA A 171 1.22 17.03 -6.31
C ALA A 171 0.96 15.57 -6.73
N ASP A 172 1.83 14.63 -6.34
CA ASP A 172 1.64 13.18 -6.59
C ASP A 172 0.74 12.50 -5.55
N PHE A 173 0.64 13.12 -4.38
CA PHE A 173 -0.28 12.76 -3.29
C PHE A 173 -0.56 14.00 -2.43
N VAL A 174 -1.58 13.94 -1.59
CA VAL A 174 -1.96 15.05 -0.71
C VAL A 174 -1.91 14.58 0.74
N CYS A 175 -1.31 15.39 1.61
CA CYS A 175 -1.32 15.17 3.04
C CYS A 175 -2.41 16.00 3.72
N CYS A 176 -2.99 15.48 4.79
CA CYS A 176 -3.89 16.22 5.68
C CYS A 176 -3.63 15.87 7.14
N HIS A 177 -3.95 16.81 8.04
CA HIS A 177 -3.93 16.59 9.49
C HIS A 177 -5.35 16.37 10.00
N VAL A 178 -5.52 15.43 10.94
CA VAL A 178 -6.83 15.06 11.50
C VAL A 178 -6.76 15.02 13.02
N TYR A 179 -7.42 15.97 13.67
CA TYR A 179 -7.40 16.09 15.12
C TYR A 179 -8.81 16.05 15.70
N TRP A 180 -8.91 15.57 16.94
CA TRP A 180 -10.15 15.56 17.71
C TRP A 180 -9.86 15.70 19.20
N THR A 181 -10.87 15.93 20.03
CA THR A 181 -10.77 15.94 21.50
C THR A 181 -11.61 14.86 22.16
N SER A 182 -12.60 14.31 21.46
CA SER A 182 -13.49 13.27 21.98
C SER A 182 -13.76 12.19 20.93
N ARG A 183 -14.27 11.05 21.39
CA ARG A 183 -14.77 9.98 20.52
C ARG A 183 -15.86 10.46 19.57
N ASP A 184 -16.82 11.24 20.08
CA ASP A 184 -17.90 11.77 19.25
C ASP A 184 -17.34 12.63 18.12
N GLN A 185 -16.35 13.48 18.39
CA GLN A 185 -15.70 14.28 17.34
C GLN A 185 -14.85 13.44 16.37
N MET A 186 -14.24 12.35 16.83
CA MET A 186 -13.54 11.39 15.97
C MET A 186 -14.48 10.74 14.96
N GLU A 187 -15.72 10.49 15.37
CA GLU A 187 -16.75 9.79 14.59
C GLU A 187 -17.66 10.76 13.81
N ASP A 188 -17.53 12.07 14.05
CA ASP A 188 -18.40 13.10 13.50
C ASP A 188 -17.98 13.55 12.10
N TYR A 189 -19.00 13.87 11.29
CA TYR A 189 -18.84 14.38 9.93
C TYR A 189 -18.11 15.73 9.91
N HIS A 190 -18.43 16.66 10.81
CA HIS A 190 -17.77 17.98 10.88
C HIS A 190 -16.44 17.94 11.66
N GLY A 191 -16.25 16.93 12.51
CA GLY A 191 -15.03 16.63 13.24
C GLY A 191 -13.97 15.93 12.39
N ALA A 192 -13.45 14.81 12.90
CA ALA A 192 -12.32 14.12 12.28
C ALA A 192 -12.64 13.58 10.89
N LEU A 193 -13.88 13.19 10.57
CA LEU A 193 -14.23 12.68 9.25
C LEU A 193 -14.33 13.76 8.17
N ARG A 194 -14.20 15.05 8.53
CA ARG A 194 -14.20 16.17 7.59
C ARG A 194 -13.16 16.01 6.48
N PHE A 195 -12.05 15.31 6.71
CA PHE A 195 -11.02 15.13 5.69
C PHE A 195 -11.56 14.47 4.41
N LEU A 196 -12.61 13.64 4.51
CA LEU A 196 -13.25 13.01 3.36
C LEU A 196 -13.84 14.06 2.41
N ARG A 197 -14.71 14.95 2.89
CA ARG A 197 -15.23 16.05 2.05
C ARG A 197 -14.16 17.08 1.69
N ALA A 198 -13.31 17.45 2.66
CA ALA A 198 -12.38 18.56 2.49
C ALA A 198 -11.21 18.22 1.57
N TYR A 199 -10.85 16.93 1.46
CA TYR A 199 -9.74 16.48 0.63
C TYR A 199 -10.17 15.37 -0.34
N MET A 200 -10.80 14.28 0.12
CA MET A 200 -11.07 13.13 -0.76
C MET A 200 -12.05 13.45 -1.90
N GLU A 201 -13.00 14.36 -1.71
CA GLU A 201 -14.01 14.70 -2.72
C GLU A 201 -13.60 15.80 -3.69
N ARG A 202 -12.47 16.49 -3.43
CA ARG A 202 -11.97 17.55 -4.30
C ARG A 202 -11.61 17.02 -5.69
N ALA A 203 -11.99 17.76 -6.73
CA ALA A 203 -11.80 17.35 -8.12
C ALA A 203 -10.31 17.13 -8.47
N GLU A 204 -9.44 17.93 -7.87
CA GLU A 204 -7.98 17.90 -8.04
C GLU A 204 -7.33 16.70 -7.35
N VAL A 205 -7.98 16.17 -6.31
CA VAL A 205 -7.46 15.13 -5.41
C VAL A 205 -8.12 13.76 -5.66
N ARG A 206 -9.32 13.71 -6.25
CA ARG A 206 -10.14 12.48 -6.41
C ARG A 206 -9.46 11.34 -7.19
N HIS A 207 -8.39 11.63 -7.91
CA HIS A 207 -7.61 10.65 -8.68
C HIS A 207 -6.24 10.31 -8.06
N LYS A 208 -5.93 10.87 -6.88
CA LYS A 208 -4.63 10.78 -6.23
C LYS A 208 -4.71 10.14 -4.84
N PRO A 209 -3.64 9.52 -4.35
CA PRO A 209 -3.57 9.06 -2.96
C PRO A 209 -3.67 10.25 -1.98
N LEU A 210 -4.45 10.05 -0.92
CA LEU A 210 -4.44 10.88 0.28
C LEU A 210 -3.59 10.20 1.35
N VAL A 211 -2.94 11.00 2.18
CA VAL A 211 -2.18 10.56 3.35
C VAL A 211 -2.61 11.39 4.55
N ILE A 212 -3.09 10.77 5.62
CA ILE A 212 -3.27 11.50 6.89
C ILE A 212 -1.89 11.57 7.53
N SER A 213 -1.15 12.65 7.27
CA SER A 213 0.26 12.75 7.68
C SER A 213 0.41 12.96 9.17
N GLU A 214 -0.67 13.38 9.87
CA GLU A 214 -0.76 13.46 11.34
C GLU A 214 -2.21 13.25 11.80
N PHE A 215 -2.41 12.43 12.83
CA PHE A 215 -3.66 12.39 13.57
C PHE A 215 -3.44 12.27 15.09
N ALA A 216 -4.34 12.87 15.87
CA ALA A 216 -4.35 12.68 17.33
C ALA A 216 -5.66 13.15 17.99
N ASN A 217 -5.96 12.51 19.12
CA ASN A 217 -6.74 13.14 20.19
C ASN A 217 -5.85 14.15 20.92
N VAL A 218 -6.14 15.44 20.77
CA VAL A 218 -5.34 16.56 21.31
C VAL A 218 -5.78 17.03 22.68
N ASP A 219 -6.83 16.44 23.26
CA ASP A 219 -7.24 16.75 24.63
C ASP A 219 -6.20 16.21 25.64
N PRO A 220 -5.60 17.07 26.48
CA PRO A 220 -4.64 16.62 27.49
C PRO A 220 -5.28 15.77 28.61
N GLU A 221 -6.60 15.87 28.82
CA GLU A 221 -7.30 15.17 29.89
C GLU A 221 -7.71 13.75 29.51
N THR A 222 -7.72 13.42 28.20
CA THR A 222 -8.03 12.06 27.74
C THR A 222 -6.91 11.10 28.11
N SER A 223 -7.25 10.00 28.80
CA SER A 223 -6.28 8.99 29.23
C SER A 223 -5.55 8.32 28.05
N PRO A 224 -4.29 7.89 28.21
CA PRO A 224 -3.56 7.14 27.17
C PRO A 224 -4.28 5.87 26.70
N GLU A 225 -5.00 5.17 27.59
CA GLU A 225 -5.80 4.00 27.24
C GLU A 225 -6.92 4.36 26.26
N GLU A 226 -7.66 5.43 26.56
CA GLU A 226 -8.74 5.90 25.70
C GLU A 226 -8.22 6.46 24.37
N LYS A 227 -7.11 7.20 24.38
CA LYS A 227 -6.43 7.61 23.14
C LYS A 227 -6.03 6.40 22.31
N GLY A 228 -5.44 5.38 22.94
CA GLY A 228 -5.06 4.14 22.27
C GLY A 228 -6.23 3.40 21.64
N ASP A 229 -7.37 3.30 22.34
CA ASP A 229 -8.58 2.67 21.80
C ASP A 229 -9.16 3.50 20.62
N GLN A 230 -9.19 4.83 20.72
CA GLN A 230 -9.59 5.73 19.62
C GLN A 230 -8.66 5.59 18.40
N TYR A 231 -7.34 5.56 18.61
CA TYR A 231 -6.36 5.41 17.53
C TYR A 231 -6.47 4.05 16.83
N ALA A 232 -6.71 2.98 17.59
CA ALA A 232 -6.95 1.65 17.06
C ALA A 232 -8.16 1.63 16.12
N GLU A 233 -9.26 2.26 16.53
CA GLU A 233 -10.49 2.36 15.74
C GLU A 233 -10.33 3.27 14.53
N PHE A 234 -9.69 4.42 14.68
CA PHE A 234 -9.43 5.35 13.59
C PHE A 234 -8.54 4.73 12.50
N CYS A 235 -7.47 4.03 12.87
CA CYS A 235 -6.64 3.29 11.91
C CYS A 235 -7.44 2.19 11.19
N PHE A 236 -8.32 1.48 11.90
CA PHE A 236 -9.18 0.48 11.28
C PHE A 236 -10.20 1.10 10.32
N LEU A 237 -10.80 2.23 10.67
CA LEU A 237 -11.68 2.99 9.79
C LEU A 237 -10.93 3.46 8.53
N CYS A 238 -9.76 4.06 8.71
CA CYS A 238 -8.88 4.52 7.63
C CYS A 238 -8.57 3.40 6.62
N SER A 239 -8.38 2.16 7.10
CA SER A 239 -8.09 1.01 6.24
C SER A 239 -9.16 0.76 5.17
N GLN A 240 -10.38 1.26 5.34
CA GLN A 240 -11.48 1.00 4.41
C GLN A 240 -11.50 1.93 3.19
N TYR A 241 -10.79 3.06 3.23
CA TYR A 241 -10.82 4.04 2.14
C TYR A 241 -9.71 3.73 1.12
N ASP A 242 -10.10 3.35 -0.10
CA ASP A 242 -9.17 2.91 -1.16
C ASP A 242 -8.11 3.95 -1.55
N ARG A 243 -8.44 5.23 -1.36
CA ARG A 243 -7.60 6.36 -1.73
C ARG A 243 -6.69 6.80 -0.60
N LEU A 244 -6.86 6.27 0.61
CA LEU A 244 -6.02 6.59 1.76
C LEU A 244 -4.84 5.61 1.83
N ALA A 245 -3.62 6.10 1.65
CA ALA A 245 -2.43 5.26 1.62
C ALA A 245 -1.93 4.91 3.04
N ALA A 246 -1.97 5.88 3.96
CA ALA A 246 -1.56 5.70 5.35
C ALA A 246 -2.16 6.78 6.25
N ALA A 247 -2.24 6.47 7.55
CA ALA A 247 -2.59 7.43 8.60
C ALA A 247 -1.55 7.38 9.72
N TYR A 248 -0.87 8.50 9.99
CA TYR A 248 0.26 8.56 10.92
C TYR A 248 -0.15 9.19 12.26
N GLY A 249 -0.03 8.43 13.35
CA GLY A 249 -0.29 8.95 14.68
C GLY A 249 0.74 10.00 15.11
N PHE A 250 0.28 11.07 15.73
CA PHE A 250 1.10 12.08 16.39
C PHE A 250 1.14 11.77 17.89
N LEU A 251 2.27 11.47 18.53
CA LEU A 251 3.68 11.49 18.11
C LEU A 251 4.42 10.39 18.88
N LEU A 252 5.46 9.75 18.33
CA LEU A 252 6.15 8.65 19.03
C LEU A 252 6.83 9.13 20.32
N ARG A 253 7.68 10.16 20.22
CA ARG A 253 8.43 10.74 21.35
C ARG A 253 8.74 12.22 21.11
N SER A 254 8.61 13.03 22.16
CA SER A 254 9.09 14.41 22.21
C SER A 254 9.64 14.74 23.60
N PRO A 255 10.73 15.53 23.70
CA PRO A 255 11.21 16.06 24.98
C PRO A 255 10.37 17.25 25.48
N ASP A 256 9.58 17.89 24.63
CA ASP A 256 8.80 19.07 24.99
C ASP A 256 7.60 18.70 25.89
N PRO A 257 7.50 19.28 27.10
CA PRO A 257 6.40 19.00 28.01
C PRO A 257 5.02 19.36 27.45
N ALA A 258 4.92 20.27 26.48
CA ALA A 258 3.65 20.60 25.81
C ALA A 258 3.04 19.38 25.12
N TYR A 259 3.85 18.46 24.59
CA TYR A 259 3.40 17.24 23.93
C TYR A 259 3.30 16.02 24.86
N ALA A 260 3.36 16.21 26.18
CA ALA A 260 3.39 15.11 27.15
C ALA A 260 2.16 14.17 27.07
N SER A 261 0.99 14.69 26.72
CA SER A 261 -0.25 13.92 26.55
C SER A 261 -0.41 13.27 25.16
N LEU A 262 0.47 13.59 24.21
CA LEU A 262 0.40 13.12 22.82
C LEU A 262 1.45 12.04 22.50
N ARG A 263 2.49 11.94 23.33
CA ARG A 263 3.57 10.97 23.14
C ARG A 263 3.15 9.53 23.43
N TRP A 264 3.64 8.60 22.61
CA TRP A 264 3.46 7.16 22.83
C TRP A 264 4.53 6.60 23.78
N ILE A 265 5.66 7.31 23.92
CA ILE A 265 6.78 6.96 24.79
C ILE A 265 7.07 8.15 25.72
N ARG A 266 7.16 7.88 27.03
CA ARG A 266 7.50 8.88 28.04
C ARG A 266 8.97 9.29 27.95
N VAL A 267 9.32 10.43 28.56
CA VAL A 267 10.70 10.94 28.58
C VAL A 267 11.70 9.96 29.22
N ASP A 268 11.24 9.12 30.15
CA ASP A 268 12.04 8.07 30.78
C ASP A 268 12.21 6.79 29.92
N GLY A 269 11.70 6.78 28.70
CA GLY A 269 11.75 5.64 27.77
C GLY A 269 10.65 4.60 28.00
N THR A 270 9.76 4.79 28.99
CA THR A 270 8.65 3.86 29.22
C THR A 270 7.52 4.07 28.22
N LEU A 271 7.00 2.98 27.65
CA LEU A 271 5.85 3.03 26.75
C LEU A 271 4.59 3.43 27.54
N THR A 272 3.75 4.25 26.93
CA THR A 272 2.37 4.44 27.41
C THR A 272 1.51 3.22 27.05
N PRO A 273 0.26 3.13 27.52
CA PRO A 273 -0.70 2.13 27.05
C PRO A 273 -1.05 2.20 25.55
N ILE A 274 -0.76 3.32 24.86
CA ILE A 274 -1.20 3.55 23.47
C ILE A 274 -0.72 2.46 22.51
N PRO A 275 0.58 2.07 22.46
CA PRO A 275 1.04 1.06 21.53
C PRO A 275 0.34 -0.29 21.70
N GLU A 276 0.13 -0.75 22.93
CA GLU A 276 -0.60 -1.99 23.23
C GLU A 276 -2.04 -1.95 22.71
N ARG A 277 -2.72 -0.82 22.92
CA ARG A 277 -4.11 -0.60 22.51
C ARG A 277 -4.25 -0.58 20.98
N VAL A 278 -3.37 0.16 20.30
CA VAL A 278 -3.29 0.20 18.84
C VAL A 278 -2.94 -1.18 18.25
N GLY A 279 -2.08 -1.95 18.92
CA GLY A 279 -1.73 -3.32 18.53
C GLY A 279 -2.90 -4.29 18.54
N ARG A 280 -3.91 -4.04 19.39
CA ARG A 280 -5.15 -4.82 19.50
C ARG A 280 -6.22 -4.42 18.49
N ARG A 281 -5.94 -3.46 17.60
CA ARG A 281 -6.92 -3.01 16.60
C ARG A 281 -7.45 -4.18 15.77
N LYS A 282 -8.69 -4.03 15.31
CA LYS A 282 -9.22 -4.92 14.28
C LYS A 282 -8.41 -4.75 13.01
N ARG A 283 -8.25 -5.84 12.26
CA ARG A 283 -7.61 -5.85 10.95
C ARG A 283 -8.52 -6.56 9.96
N MET A 284 -8.51 -6.06 8.74
CA MET A 284 -9.10 -6.76 7.62
C MET A 284 -8.32 -8.06 7.38
N PRO A 285 -8.98 -9.18 7.05
CA PRO A 285 -8.27 -10.35 6.57
C PRO A 285 -7.33 -10.00 5.42
N HIS A 286 -6.17 -10.64 5.38
CA HIS A 286 -5.29 -10.51 4.23
C HIS A 286 -6.04 -10.96 2.96
N PRO A 287 -5.91 -10.27 1.80
CA PRO A 287 -6.60 -10.66 0.57
C PRO A 287 -6.36 -12.11 0.15
N ALA A 288 -5.17 -12.65 0.42
CA ALA A 288 -4.87 -14.07 0.21
C ALA A 288 -5.81 -15.06 0.96
N ARG A 289 -6.44 -14.64 2.07
CA ARG A 289 -7.38 -15.47 2.85
C ARG A 289 -8.84 -15.31 2.40
N LEU A 290 -9.15 -14.34 1.55
CA LEU A 290 -10.50 -14.07 1.06
C LEU A 290 -10.45 -13.59 -0.40
N ARG A 291 -10.90 -14.44 -1.33
CA ARG A 291 -10.89 -14.13 -2.77
C ARG A 291 -12.30 -14.06 -3.34
N LEU A 292 -12.73 -12.86 -3.72
CA LEU A 292 -14.03 -12.59 -4.33
C LEU A 292 -13.95 -12.69 -5.85
N ALA A 293 -14.80 -13.53 -6.45
CA ALA A 293 -14.98 -13.49 -7.91
C ALA A 293 -15.53 -12.14 -8.34
N TRP A 294 -15.04 -11.64 -9.47
CA TRP A 294 -15.59 -10.44 -10.09
C TRP A 294 -17.08 -10.65 -10.49
N PRO A 295 -18.03 -9.80 -10.05
CA PRO A 295 -19.46 -10.09 -10.17
C PRO A 295 -20.14 -9.56 -11.44
N THR A 296 -19.50 -8.68 -12.22
CA THR A 296 -20.09 -8.03 -13.42
C THR A 296 -19.32 -8.39 -14.69
N ALA A 297 -19.86 -8.04 -15.87
CA ALA A 297 -19.16 -8.26 -17.14
C ALA A 297 -18.01 -7.26 -17.35
N SER A 298 -18.21 -6.00 -16.94
CA SER A 298 -17.20 -4.93 -17.00
C SER A 298 -16.36 -4.93 -15.74
N ARG A 299 -15.03 -4.76 -15.88
CA ARG A 299 -14.10 -4.63 -14.74
C ARG A 299 -13.84 -3.18 -14.35
N ALA A 300 -14.91 -2.39 -14.25
CA ALA A 300 -14.83 -0.97 -13.97
C ALA A 300 -15.59 -0.60 -12.69
N TYR A 301 -15.00 0.30 -11.91
CA TYR A 301 -15.63 0.93 -10.75
C TYR A 301 -16.26 2.25 -11.17
N THR A 302 -17.48 2.51 -10.74
CA THR A 302 -18.16 3.80 -10.94
C THR A 302 -18.11 4.67 -9.69
N GLN A 303 -17.97 4.07 -8.50
CA GLN A 303 -17.85 4.78 -7.23
C GLN A 303 -17.08 3.94 -6.19
N ALA A 304 -16.16 4.55 -5.46
CA ALA A 304 -15.37 3.88 -4.42
C ALA A 304 -16.08 3.89 -3.06
N PHE A 305 -15.53 3.15 -2.10
CA PHE A 305 -15.99 3.20 -0.71
C PHE A 305 -15.69 4.56 -0.09
N GLY A 306 -16.69 5.15 0.58
CA GLY A 306 -16.58 6.46 1.22
C GLY A 306 -16.73 7.67 0.31
N ASP A 307 -16.84 7.49 -1.02
CA ASP A 307 -17.05 8.60 -1.94
C ASP A 307 -18.39 9.30 -1.69
N ARG A 308 -18.45 10.61 -2.03
CA ARG A 308 -19.65 11.48 -1.95
C ARG A 308 -20.28 11.54 -0.55
N GLN A 309 -19.46 11.53 0.48
CA GLN A 309 -19.84 11.69 1.88
C GLN A 309 -20.83 12.83 2.10
N GLN A 310 -20.66 13.99 1.48
CA GLN A 310 -21.62 15.10 1.66
C GLN A 310 -23.03 14.72 1.20
N VAL A 311 -23.16 14.12 0.00
CA VAL A 311 -24.46 13.69 -0.55
C VAL A 311 -25.13 12.68 0.37
N TYR A 312 -24.36 11.72 0.90
CA TYR A 312 -24.90 10.69 1.79
C TYR A 312 -25.22 11.21 3.19
N TYR A 313 -24.42 12.13 3.71
CA TYR A 313 -24.69 12.82 4.96
C TYR A 313 -26.01 13.61 4.86
N GLU A 314 -26.17 14.43 3.84
CA GLU A 314 -27.41 15.19 3.60
C GLU A 314 -28.62 14.28 3.42
N ALA A 315 -28.48 13.19 2.65
CA ALA A 315 -29.54 12.19 2.48
C ALA A 315 -29.93 11.53 3.81
N SER A 316 -29.02 11.43 4.79
CA SER A 316 -29.31 10.83 6.10
C SER A 316 -30.32 11.63 6.95
N PHE A 317 -30.50 12.91 6.61
CA PHE A 317 -31.48 13.81 7.24
C PHE A 317 -32.68 14.10 6.34
N ASP A 318 -32.79 13.43 5.18
CA ASP A 318 -33.93 13.55 4.29
C ASP A 318 -35.16 12.86 4.91
N PRO A 319 -36.23 13.61 5.25
CA PRO A 319 -37.44 13.06 5.86
C PRO A 319 -38.20 12.06 4.97
N ASP A 320 -37.97 12.09 3.65
CA ASP A 320 -38.64 11.20 2.70
C ASP A 320 -37.88 9.85 2.54
N HIS A 321 -36.59 9.79 2.88
CA HIS A 321 -35.72 8.64 2.62
C HIS A 321 -35.17 7.95 3.88
N ASN A 322 -35.21 8.61 5.04
CA ASN A 322 -34.99 8.03 6.38
C ASN A 322 -33.75 7.10 6.51
N VAL A 323 -32.64 7.46 5.86
CA VAL A 323 -31.39 6.68 5.82
C VAL A 323 -30.38 7.15 6.88
N HIS A 324 -30.72 6.99 8.15
CA HIS A 324 -29.99 7.56 9.32
C HIS A 324 -28.54 7.04 9.58
N TRP A 325 -27.86 6.42 8.61
CA TRP A 325 -26.65 5.64 8.88
C TRP A 325 -25.46 5.92 7.95
N LEU A 326 -25.54 6.89 7.03
CA LEU A 326 -24.54 7.09 5.98
C LEU A 326 -23.53 8.21 6.27
N HIS A 327 -23.08 8.35 7.52
CA HIS A 327 -22.17 9.44 7.96
C HIS A 327 -20.75 9.32 7.36
N GLY A 328 -20.33 8.12 6.95
CA GLY A 328 -19.01 7.85 6.38
C GLY A 328 -18.92 7.88 4.85
N GLY A 329 -20.03 8.21 4.16
CA GLY A 329 -20.13 8.17 2.70
C GLY A 329 -20.59 6.82 2.15
N HIS A 330 -20.25 6.54 0.89
CA HIS A 330 -20.73 5.36 0.18
C HIS A 330 -20.33 4.03 0.87
N GLU A 331 -21.32 3.24 1.33
CA GLU A 331 -21.11 1.99 2.10
C GLU A 331 -20.85 0.75 1.23
N GLY A 332 -19.96 0.84 0.25
CA GLY A 332 -19.66 -0.26 -0.64
C GLY A 332 -18.82 0.20 -1.82
N VAL A 333 -18.84 -0.58 -2.89
CA VAL A 333 -18.26 -0.18 -4.17
C VAL A 333 -19.30 -0.35 -5.26
N ASP A 334 -19.37 0.63 -6.15
CA ASP A 334 -20.25 0.54 -7.32
C ASP A 334 -19.43 0.08 -8.52
N LEU A 335 -19.95 -0.94 -9.18
CA LEU A 335 -19.36 -1.55 -10.34
C LEU A 335 -20.21 -1.25 -11.57
N GLU A 336 -19.54 -0.92 -12.66
CA GLU A 336 -20.19 -0.72 -13.94
C GLU A 336 -20.90 -2.00 -14.37
N ALA A 337 -22.20 -1.87 -14.65
CA ALA A 337 -23.02 -2.96 -15.14
C ALA A 337 -24.11 -2.41 -16.04
N ALA A 338 -24.06 -2.76 -17.32
CA ALA A 338 -25.13 -2.43 -18.26
C ALA A 338 -26.46 -3.01 -17.76
N GLU A 339 -27.56 -2.27 -17.96
CA GLU A 339 -28.88 -2.74 -17.57
C GLU A 339 -29.19 -4.11 -18.21
N GLY A 340 -29.63 -5.05 -17.39
CA GLY A 340 -29.90 -6.41 -17.83
C GLY A 340 -28.70 -7.34 -17.96
N SER A 341 -27.48 -6.85 -17.74
CA SER A 341 -26.31 -7.73 -17.69
C SER A 341 -26.35 -8.64 -16.45
N PRO A 342 -25.83 -9.88 -16.53
CA PRO A 342 -25.82 -10.79 -15.40
C PRO A 342 -24.95 -10.29 -14.24
N VAL A 343 -25.49 -10.34 -13.02
CA VAL A 343 -24.75 -10.17 -11.77
C VAL A 343 -24.48 -11.54 -11.16
N ARG A 344 -23.22 -11.79 -10.82
CA ARG A 344 -22.74 -13.11 -10.37
C ARG A 344 -22.30 -13.09 -8.90
N ALA A 345 -22.40 -14.24 -8.25
CA ALA A 345 -22.00 -14.41 -6.86
C ALA A 345 -20.47 -14.37 -6.70
N CYS A 346 -19.97 -13.43 -5.91
CA CYS A 346 -18.54 -13.32 -5.54
C CYS A 346 -18.05 -14.54 -4.74
N LEU A 347 -18.94 -15.12 -3.92
CA LEU A 347 -18.74 -16.31 -3.10
C LEU A 347 -19.93 -17.25 -3.26
N GLY A 348 -19.71 -18.54 -3.05
CA GLY A 348 -20.80 -19.51 -2.96
C GLY A 348 -21.38 -19.57 -1.55
N GLY A 349 -22.70 -19.68 -1.43
CA GLY A 349 -23.38 -19.75 -0.13
C GLY A 349 -24.87 -19.52 -0.23
N ARG A 350 -25.48 -19.25 0.92
CA ARG A 350 -26.93 -19.12 1.06
C ARG A 350 -27.41 -17.73 0.71
N VAL A 351 -28.40 -17.66 -0.18
CA VAL A 351 -29.05 -16.43 -0.62
C VAL A 351 -30.13 -16.01 0.37
N SER A 352 -30.22 -14.71 0.66
CA SER A 352 -31.40 -14.10 1.27
C SER A 352 -31.80 -12.82 0.53
N HIS A 353 -33.10 -12.61 0.34
CA HIS A 353 -33.62 -11.41 -0.31
C HIS A 353 -33.77 -10.25 0.67
N GLY A 354 -33.65 -9.04 0.14
CA GLY A 354 -33.99 -7.82 0.86
C GLY A 354 -35.50 -7.58 1.00
N PRO A 355 -35.96 -6.89 2.06
CA PRO A 355 -37.26 -6.22 2.02
C PRO A 355 -37.37 -5.28 0.80
N PRO A 356 -38.56 -5.18 0.19
CA PRO A 356 -38.82 -4.24 -0.89
C PRO A 356 -38.87 -2.79 -0.38
N GLY A 357 -38.81 -1.82 -1.29
CA GLY A 357 -39.04 -0.39 -0.98
C GLY A 357 -37.91 0.32 -0.25
N THR A 358 -36.73 -0.29 -0.13
CA THR A 358 -35.54 0.36 0.45
C THR A 358 -34.79 1.19 -0.60
N ALA A 359 -33.92 2.10 -0.16
CA ALA A 359 -33.00 2.84 -1.03
C ALA A 359 -32.09 1.93 -1.89
N TYR A 360 -31.85 0.68 -1.47
CA TYR A 360 -31.07 -0.30 -2.24
C TYR A 360 -31.85 -0.97 -3.39
N GLY A 361 -33.15 -0.69 -3.53
CA GLY A 361 -34.00 -1.29 -4.57
C GLY A 361 -34.17 -2.80 -4.37
N ASN A 362 -34.16 -3.57 -5.46
CA ASN A 362 -34.07 -5.03 -5.35
C ASN A 362 -32.63 -5.42 -5.05
N TYR A 363 -32.46 -6.24 -4.02
CA TYR A 363 -31.14 -6.70 -3.62
C TYR A 363 -31.17 -8.10 -3.03
N VAL A 364 -30.02 -8.76 -3.10
CA VAL A 364 -29.78 -10.05 -2.46
C VAL A 364 -28.53 -10.00 -1.60
N ARG A 365 -28.49 -10.90 -0.61
CA ARG A 365 -27.29 -11.19 0.17
C ARG A 365 -26.88 -12.63 -0.06
N VAL A 366 -25.59 -12.88 -0.15
CA VAL A 366 -25.01 -14.24 -0.17
C VAL A 366 -24.15 -14.41 1.06
N THR A 367 -24.55 -15.30 1.96
CA THR A 367 -23.82 -15.60 3.20
C THR A 367 -23.04 -16.89 3.04
N SER A 368 -21.73 -16.81 3.27
CA SER A 368 -20.76 -17.87 3.04
C SER A 368 -19.95 -18.13 4.32
N GLN A 369 -19.51 -19.36 4.52
CA GLN A 369 -18.50 -19.69 5.53
C GLN A 369 -17.14 -19.78 4.83
N VAL A 370 -16.24 -18.86 5.14
CA VAL A 370 -14.90 -18.79 4.52
C VAL A 370 -13.88 -19.30 5.53
N SER A 371 -13.13 -20.34 5.15
CA SER A 371 -12.09 -20.92 6.01
C SER A 371 -11.06 -19.86 6.42
N GLY A 372 -10.73 -19.80 7.72
CA GLY A 372 -9.78 -18.83 8.27
C GLY A 372 -10.27 -17.37 8.37
N VAL A 373 -11.49 -17.08 7.90
CA VAL A 373 -12.11 -15.73 7.98
C VAL A 373 -13.43 -15.76 8.76
N GLY A 374 -14.21 -16.84 8.64
CA GLY A 374 -15.52 -16.99 9.29
C GLY A 374 -16.68 -16.63 8.35
N ARG A 375 -17.78 -16.14 8.93
CA ARG A 375 -19.00 -15.83 8.17
C ARG A 375 -18.85 -14.51 7.41
N VAL A 376 -18.91 -14.60 6.08
CA VAL A 376 -18.86 -13.46 5.16
C VAL A 376 -20.20 -13.31 4.46
N THR A 377 -20.78 -12.12 4.48
CA THR A 377 -22.01 -11.80 3.76
C THR A 377 -21.72 -10.76 2.69
N MET A 378 -21.92 -11.13 1.43
CA MET A 378 -21.89 -10.21 0.29
C MET A 378 -23.28 -9.64 0.04
N PHE A 379 -23.36 -8.38 -0.35
CA PHE A 379 -24.59 -7.63 -0.59
C PHE A 379 -24.59 -7.09 -2.02
N TYR A 380 -25.65 -7.33 -2.79
CA TYR A 380 -25.77 -7.00 -4.21
C TYR A 380 -27.07 -6.22 -4.42
N ALA A 381 -26.98 -4.94 -4.74
CA ALA A 381 -28.14 -4.04 -4.82
C ALA A 381 -28.35 -3.41 -6.20
N HIS A 382 -29.45 -2.66 -6.32
CA HIS A 382 -29.94 -2.01 -7.53
C HIS A 382 -30.30 -2.98 -8.68
N LEU A 383 -30.61 -4.23 -8.37
CA LEU A 383 -30.94 -5.24 -9.38
C LEU A 383 -32.28 -4.92 -10.08
N ARG A 384 -32.35 -5.06 -11.41
CA ARG A 384 -33.65 -5.00 -12.09
C ARG A 384 -34.52 -6.22 -11.77
N GLU A 385 -33.87 -7.36 -11.60
CA GLU A 385 -34.51 -8.67 -11.44
C GLU A 385 -33.62 -9.57 -10.58
N ILE A 386 -34.24 -10.28 -9.63
CA ILE A 386 -33.59 -11.32 -8.84
C ILE A 386 -33.93 -12.68 -9.49
N ALA A 387 -32.91 -13.37 -9.99
CA ALA A 387 -33.08 -14.63 -10.73
C ALA A 387 -33.03 -15.88 -9.84
N VAL A 388 -32.70 -15.72 -8.54
CA VAL A 388 -32.53 -16.83 -7.59
C VAL A 388 -33.57 -16.78 -6.47
N PRO A 389 -34.14 -17.93 -6.04
CA PRO A 389 -35.08 -17.96 -4.92
C PRO A 389 -34.45 -17.56 -3.58
N ASN A 390 -35.26 -17.02 -2.67
CA ASN A 390 -34.84 -16.77 -1.29
C ASN A 390 -34.49 -18.10 -0.60
N GLY A 391 -33.36 -18.16 0.11
CA GLY A 391 -32.89 -19.35 0.80
C GLY A 391 -32.11 -20.35 -0.06
N ALA A 392 -31.96 -20.09 -1.37
CA ALA A 392 -31.19 -20.96 -2.28
C ALA A 392 -29.70 -21.03 -1.90
N GLU A 393 -29.08 -22.18 -2.12
CA GLU A 393 -27.61 -22.33 -2.08
C GLU A 393 -27.07 -22.15 -3.49
N VAL A 394 -26.08 -21.26 -3.66
CA VAL A 394 -25.49 -20.96 -4.97
C VAL A 394 -23.98 -21.18 -4.96
N ALA A 395 -23.43 -21.59 -6.09
CA ALA A 395 -21.98 -21.66 -6.26
C ALA A 395 -21.37 -20.27 -6.54
N LYS A 396 -20.07 -20.10 -6.25
CA LYS A 396 -19.29 -18.94 -6.71
C LYS A 396 -19.43 -18.81 -8.23
N GLY A 397 -19.70 -17.60 -8.73
CA GLY A 397 -19.91 -17.30 -10.16
C GLY A 397 -21.33 -17.57 -10.70
N ALA A 398 -22.23 -18.15 -9.89
CA ALA A 398 -23.63 -18.33 -10.27
C ALA A 398 -24.33 -16.98 -10.50
N VAL A 399 -25.23 -16.91 -11.48
CA VAL A 399 -26.03 -15.70 -11.75
C VAL A 399 -27.06 -15.53 -10.63
N LEU A 400 -27.01 -14.39 -9.96
CA LEU A 400 -27.93 -14.01 -8.89
C LEU A 400 -29.15 -13.24 -9.42
N GLY A 401 -28.95 -12.50 -10.51
CA GLY A 401 -29.93 -11.58 -11.04
C GLY A 401 -29.34 -10.75 -12.15
N LEU A 402 -30.07 -9.71 -12.54
CA LEU A 402 -29.70 -8.82 -13.63
C LEU A 402 -29.51 -7.40 -13.09
N ALA A 403 -28.46 -6.72 -13.52
CA ALA A 403 -28.18 -5.35 -13.12
C ALA A 403 -29.29 -4.40 -13.57
N GLY A 404 -29.53 -3.35 -12.78
CA GLY A 404 -30.57 -2.35 -13.03
C GLY A 404 -30.29 -1.05 -12.32
N ALA A 405 -31.34 -0.24 -12.17
CA ALA A 405 -31.29 1.06 -11.49
C ALA A 405 -32.45 1.21 -10.48
N THR A 406 -32.85 0.13 -9.81
CA THR A 406 -33.96 0.17 -8.83
C THR A 406 -33.52 0.82 -7.52
N GLY A 407 -34.41 1.51 -6.82
CA GLY A 407 -34.08 2.22 -5.57
C GLY A 407 -33.46 3.59 -5.84
N PHE A 408 -32.60 4.05 -4.93
CA PHE A 408 -31.89 5.32 -5.03
C PHE A 408 -30.62 5.14 -5.87
N ALA A 409 -30.80 5.09 -7.19
CA ALA A 409 -29.73 4.92 -8.18
C ALA A 409 -29.88 5.96 -9.30
N THR A 410 -28.77 6.57 -9.73
CA THR A 410 -28.77 7.55 -10.82
C THR A 410 -28.66 6.92 -12.22
N GLY A 411 -28.47 5.61 -12.29
CA GLY A 411 -28.35 4.84 -13.53
C GLY A 411 -27.98 3.38 -13.26
N PRO A 412 -27.93 2.53 -14.29
CA PRO A 412 -27.63 1.11 -14.13
C PRO A 412 -26.21 0.85 -13.62
N HIS A 413 -26.10 0.14 -12.48
CA HIS A 413 -24.84 -0.31 -11.89
C HIS A 413 -25.09 -1.44 -10.88
N LEU A 414 -24.02 -2.05 -10.35
CA LEU A 414 -24.11 -2.94 -9.20
C LEU A 414 -23.48 -2.26 -7.98
N HIS A 415 -24.26 -2.04 -6.93
CA HIS A 415 -23.72 -1.73 -5.62
C HIS A 415 -23.34 -3.03 -4.89
N LEU A 416 -22.07 -3.15 -4.51
CA LEU A 416 -21.51 -4.31 -3.82
C LEU A 416 -21.01 -3.94 -2.42
N GLY A 417 -21.64 -4.51 -1.40
CA GLY A 417 -21.23 -4.38 0.00
C GLY A 417 -20.72 -5.70 0.59
N MET A 418 -19.89 -5.63 1.63
CA MET A 418 -19.39 -6.81 2.34
C MET A 418 -19.56 -6.68 3.85
N LYS A 419 -19.85 -7.79 4.54
CA LYS A 419 -19.80 -7.89 6.00
C LYS A 419 -19.00 -9.12 6.40
N ILE A 420 -18.19 -8.99 7.44
CA ILE A 420 -17.48 -10.10 8.08
C ILE A 420 -17.92 -10.13 9.54
N GLU A 421 -18.38 -11.29 10.02
CA GLU A 421 -18.82 -11.44 11.41
C GLU A 421 -17.69 -11.08 12.40
N GLY A 422 -18.01 -10.27 13.42
CA GLY A 422 -17.03 -9.76 14.39
C GLY A 422 -16.30 -8.49 13.96
N VAL A 423 -16.27 -8.19 12.66
CA VAL A 423 -15.66 -6.98 12.10
C VAL A 423 -16.75 -5.95 11.85
N ARG A 424 -16.64 -4.78 12.48
CA ARG A 424 -17.62 -3.70 12.36
C ARG A 424 -16.90 -2.37 12.37
N LEU A 425 -17.32 -1.49 11.47
CA LEU A 425 -17.07 -0.06 11.55
C LEU A 425 -18.17 0.51 12.44
N ARG A 426 -17.79 1.34 13.40
CA ARG A 426 -18.73 2.10 14.22
C ARG A 426 -18.42 3.58 14.00
N PRO A 427 -19.42 4.47 13.98
CA PRO A 427 -20.82 4.33 13.58
C PRO A 427 -21.02 4.64 12.08
N THR A 428 -19.93 4.82 11.33
CA THR A 428 -19.91 5.47 10.02
C THR A 428 -20.37 4.61 8.86
N SER A 429 -20.32 3.28 9.00
CA SER A 429 -20.76 2.36 7.97
C SER A 429 -21.18 0.98 8.49
N HIS A 430 -22.19 0.38 7.86
CA HIS A 430 -22.60 -1.01 8.06
C HIS A 430 -21.81 -2.03 7.25
N TYR A 431 -21.15 -1.61 6.18
CA TYR A 431 -20.44 -2.49 5.25
C TYR A 431 -18.93 -2.20 5.27
N LEU A 432 -18.17 -3.20 4.89
CA LEU A 432 -16.72 -3.14 4.72
C LEU A 432 -16.41 -2.99 3.23
N ASN A 433 -15.26 -2.40 2.94
CA ASN A 433 -14.81 -2.27 1.57
C ASN A 433 -14.43 -3.66 0.98
N ALA A 434 -15.10 -4.04 -0.11
CA ALA A 434 -14.89 -5.30 -0.81
C ALA A 434 -13.78 -5.23 -1.87
N ARG A 435 -13.38 -4.03 -2.32
CA ARG A 435 -12.43 -3.85 -3.44
C ARG A 435 -11.11 -4.58 -3.25
N PRO A 436 -10.46 -4.55 -2.07
CA PRO A 436 -9.18 -5.24 -1.88
C PRO A 436 -9.23 -6.75 -2.10
N TYR A 437 -10.42 -7.36 -2.13
CA TYR A 437 -10.63 -8.80 -2.30
C TYR A 437 -11.13 -9.21 -3.68
N LEU A 438 -11.47 -8.24 -4.55
CA LEU A 438 -12.00 -8.50 -5.88
C LEU A 438 -10.88 -8.88 -6.86
N ASP A 439 -11.13 -9.90 -7.68
CA ASP A 439 -10.18 -10.38 -8.67
C ASP A 439 -9.93 -9.40 -9.84
N PRO A 440 -8.67 -9.22 -10.32
CA PRO A 440 -7.46 -9.88 -9.86
C PRO A 440 -6.79 -9.18 -8.67
N VAL A 441 -6.16 -9.99 -7.80
CA VAL A 441 -5.35 -9.52 -6.68
C VAL A 441 -4.10 -8.80 -7.20
N ARG A 442 -3.59 -7.82 -6.43
CA ARG A 442 -2.31 -7.17 -6.68
C ARG A 442 -1.20 -8.21 -6.91
N GLY A 443 -0.37 -8.00 -7.92
CA GLY A 443 0.72 -8.94 -8.22
C GLY A 443 0.29 -10.23 -8.91
N SER A 444 -0.96 -10.32 -9.36
CA SER A 444 -1.34 -11.33 -10.34
C SER A 444 -0.62 -11.07 -11.66
N PRO A 445 -0.22 -12.12 -12.40
CA PRO A 445 0.43 -11.93 -13.69
C PRO A 445 -0.53 -11.27 -14.69
N ARG A 446 -0.02 -10.30 -15.46
CA ARG A 446 -0.78 -9.63 -16.53
C ARG A 446 -1.16 -10.63 -17.62
N GLU A 447 -0.19 -11.44 -18.04
CA GLU A 447 -0.34 -12.51 -19.01
C GLU A 447 0.20 -13.83 -18.44
N PRO A 448 -0.37 -14.99 -18.83
CA PRO A 448 0.19 -16.28 -18.43
C PRO A 448 1.59 -16.47 -19.02
N TYR A 449 2.57 -16.82 -18.18
CA TYR A 449 3.92 -17.20 -18.62
C TYR A 449 4.46 -18.36 -17.78
N THR A 450 5.58 -18.94 -18.21
CA THR A 450 6.30 -19.99 -17.49
C THR A 450 7.43 -19.39 -16.67
N ARG A 451 7.48 -19.69 -15.37
CA ARG A 451 8.54 -19.24 -14.47
C ARG A 451 9.47 -20.39 -14.10
N THR A 452 10.77 -20.18 -14.24
CA THR A 452 11.80 -21.10 -13.75
C THR A 452 12.71 -20.36 -12.77
N TYR A 453 12.76 -20.86 -11.53
CA TYR A 453 13.49 -20.26 -10.42
C TYR A 453 14.56 -21.24 -9.92
N VAL A 454 15.80 -20.80 -9.83
CA VAL A 454 16.88 -21.57 -9.20
C VAL A 454 16.98 -21.14 -7.74
N LEU A 455 16.55 -22.04 -6.86
CA LEU A 455 16.53 -21.83 -5.42
C LEU A 455 17.84 -22.30 -4.81
N LEU A 456 18.63 -21.36 -4.31
CA LEU A 456 19.91 -21.64 -3.65
C LEU A 456 19.72 -21.90 -2.14
N PRO A 457 20.49 -22.82 -1.53
CA PRO A 457 20.35 -23.20 -0.13
C PRO A 457 20.68 -22.03 0.82
N PRO A 458 20.23 -22.05 2.08
CA PRO A 458 20.44 -20.93 3.01
C PRO A 458 21.91 -20.55 3.21
N GLY A 459 22.83 -21.52 3.13
CA GLY A 459 24.27 -21.30 3.27
C GLY A 459 25.03 -20.89 2.01
N ALA A 460 24.35 -20.79 0.86
CA ALA A 460 25.00 -20.40 -0.40
C ALA A 460 25.42 -18.92 -0.40
N ASP A 461 26.71 -18.67 -0.57
CA ASP A 461 27.31 -17.36 -0.82
C ASP A 461 27.16 -16.92 -2.28
N SER A 462 27.64 -15.72 -2.59
CA SER A 462 27.58 -15.11 -3.93
C SER A 462 28.19 -15.99 -5.03
N ARG A 463 29.17 -16.85 -4.75
CA ARG A 463 29.79 -17.73 -5.75
C ARG A 463 28.81 -18.75 -6.30
N TRP A 464 27.88 -19.22 -5.49
CA TRP A 464 26.81 -20.11 -5.95
C TRP A 464 25.85 -19.39 -6.88
N ALA A 465 25.47 -18.15 -6.57
CA ALA A 465 24.63 -17.34 -7.44
C ALA A 465 25.33 -16.99 -8.76
N GLN A 466 26.63 -16.69 -8.71
CA GLN A 466 27.47 -16.50 -9.91
C GLN A 466 27.44 -17.75 -10.81
N ALA A 467 27.63 -18.94 -10.24
CA ALA A 467 27.56 -20.19 -11.01
C ALA A 467 26.21 -20.40 -11.71
N VAL A 468 25.09 -20.00 -11.08
CA VAL A 468 23.77 -20.06 -11.72
C VAL A 468 23.69 -19.12 -12.91
N VAL A 469 24.07 -17.85 -12.73
CA VAL A 469 23.93 -16.85 -13.80
C VAL A 469 24.87 -17.13 -14.95
N GLU A 470 26.11 -17.53 -14.69
CA GLU A 470 27.07 -17.90 -15.74
C GLU A 470 26.60 -19.11 -16.56
N ALA A 471 25.95 -20.09 -15.92
CA ALA A 471 25.50 -21.30 -16.61
C ALA A 471 24.17 -21.16 -17.36
N THR A 472 23.34 -20.17 -17.00
CA THR A 472 21.93 -20.15 -17.46
C THR A 472 21.50 -18.84 -18.08
N TRP A 473 22.19 -17.72 -17.83
CA TRP A 473 21.66 -16.40 -18.18
C TRP A 473 21.57 -16.19 -19.70
N ASP A 474 22.64 -16.44 -20.43
CA ASP A 474 22.70 -16.13 -21.87
C ASP A 474 21.79 -17.02 -22.73
N GLU A 475 21.50 -18.24 -22.25
CA GLU A 475 20.67 -19.20 -22.99
C GLU A 475 19.21 -19.25 -22.51
N ARG A 476 18.98 -19.08 -21.20
CA ARG A 476 17.70 -19.41 -20.56
C ARG A 476 17.16 -18.37 -19.59
N ARG A 477 18.00 -17.44 -19.10
CA ARG A 477 17.62 -16.35 -18.18
C ARG A 477 16.80 -16.82 -16.98
N PHE A 478 17.23 -17.91 -16.34
CA PHE A 478 16.56 -18.38 -15.13
C PHE A 478 16.65 -17.34 -14.01
N THR A 479 15.55 -17.16 -13.29
CA THR A 479 15.51 -16.31 -12.10
C THR A 479 16.32 -16.99 -11.00
N VAL A 480 17.21 -16.28 -10.32
CA VAL A 480 17.99 -16.80 -9.18
C VAL A 480 17.58 -16.11 -7.90
N GLY A 481 17.45 -16.87 -6.81
CA GLY A 481 17.18 -16.30 -5.50
C GLY A 481 17.21 -17.31 -4.36
N GLY A 482 17.08 -16.80 -3.14
CA GLY A 482 17.33 -17.56 -1.90
C GLY A 482 16.11 -17.76 -1.01
N SER A 483 14.90 -17.49 -1.50
CA SER A 483 13.65 -17.60 -0.73
C SER A 483 12.73 -18.68 -1.30
N ALA A 484 12.42 -19.69 -0.49
CA ALA A 484 11.51 -20.75 -0.89
C ALA A 484 10.09 -20.23 -1.16
N ASP A 485 9.63 -19.23 -0.39
CA ASP A 485 8.35 -18.57 -0.61
C ASP A 485 8.34 -17.79 -1.94
N ASP A 486 9.40 -17.02 -2.27
CA ASP A 486 9.53 -16.31 -3.56
C ASP A 486 9.58 -17.28 -4.74
N ALA A 487 10.28 -18.41 -4.62
CA ALA A 487 10.28 -19.44 -5.66
C ALA A 487 8.86 -20.00 -5.93
N GLY A 488 7.98 -20.00 -4.92
CA GLY A 488 6.62 -20.52 -4.99
C GLY A 488 5.54 -19.56 -5.53
N ILE A 489 5.73 -18.23 -5.41
CA ILE A 489 4.66 -17.27 -5.72
C ILE A 489 4.27 -17.21 -7.20
N GLY A 490 3.08 -16.63 -7.45
CA GLY A 490 2.51 -16.37 -8.78
C GLY A 490 1.39 -17.33 -9.16
N ASP A 491 0.23 -16.79 -9.55
CA ASP A 491 -0.89 -17.55 -10.14
C ASP A 491 -0.58 -17.83 -11.62
N LEU A 492 0.41 -18.69 -11.86
CA LEU A 492 1.01 -18.97 -13.17
C LEU A 492 0.65 -20.38 -13.65
N PRO A 493 0.47 -20.57 -14.97
CA PRO A 493 0.15 -21.89 -15.53
C PRO A 493 1.26 -22.94 -15.30
N ALA A 494 2.53 -22.51 -15.19
CA ALA A 494 3.65 -23.37 -14.88
C ALA A 494 4.71 -22.64 -14.04
N ARG A 495 5.14 -23.28 -12.94
CA ARG A 495 6.22 -22.84 -12.07
C ARG A 495 7.19 -23.98 -11.84
N TYR A 496 8.45 -23.78 -12.17
CA TYR A 496 9.54 -24.72 -11.94
C TYR A 496 10.48 -24.14 -10.90
N VAL A 497 10.83 -24.95 -9.90
CA VAL A 497 11.86 -24.62 -8.90
C VAL A 497 12.96 -25.63 -9.01
N ILE A 498 14.13 -25.21 -9.48
CA ILE A 498 15.35 -26.01 -9.41
C ILE A 498 15.95 -25.78 -8.03
N ALA A 499 15.72 -26.72 -7.11
CA ALA A 499 16.21 -26.61 -5.74
C ALA A 499 17.61 -27.20 -5.64
N VAL A 500 18.59 -26.35 -5.40
CA VAL A 500 19.99 -26.76 -5.23
C VAL A 500 20.21 -27.26 -3.81
N ASN A 501 20.76 -28.46 -3.69
CA ASN A 501 21.05 -29.15 -2.42
C ASN A 501 19.87 -29.06 -1.43
N PRO A 502 18.67 -29.56 -1.80
CA PRO A 502 17.44 -29.37 -1.02
C PRO A 502 17.56 -29.85 0.43
N ALA A 503 18.44 -30.82 0.71
CA ALA A 503 18.72 -31.31 2.07
C ALA A 503 19.28 -30.23 3.02
N GLU A 504 19.90 -29.16 2.50
CA GLU A 504 20.48 -28.07 3.30
C GLU A 504 19.42 -27.11 3.89
N TRP A 505 18.16 -27.20 3.46
CA TRP A 505 17.07 -26.38 3.98
C TRP A 505 16.55 -26.80 5.36
N GLY A 506 17.08 -27.91 5.92
CA GLY A 506 16.70 -28.39 7.26
C GLY A 506 15.26 -28.92 7.36
N GLY A 507 14.58 -29.10 6.22
CA GLY A 507 13.20 -29.59 6.12
C GLY A 507 12.93 -30.20 4.75
N ASP A 508 11.71 -30.73 4.57
CA ASP A 508 11.29 -31.34 3.32
C ASP A 508 10.67 -30.28 2.39
N LEU A 509 11.46 -29.80 1.42
CA LEU A 509 10.99 -28.81 0.44
C LEU A 509 9.86 -29.34 -0.46
N GLN A 510 9.82 -30.65 -0.74
CA GLN A 510 8.73 -31.23 -1.53
C GLN A 510 7.43 -31.13 -0.74
N ALA A 511 7.43 -31.57 0.51
CA ALA A 511 6.27 -31.44 1.39
C ALA A 511 5.86 -29.98 1.61
N PHE A 512 6.82 -29.06 1.72
CA PHE A 512 6.58 -27.63 1.83
C PHE A 512 5.81 -27.08 0.61
N TYR A 513 6.29 -27.35 -0.60
CA TYR A 513 5.65 -26.85 -1.82
C TYR A 513 4.30 -27.52 -2.10
N GLU A 514 4.14 -28.81 -1.79
CA GLU A 514 2.85 -29.49 -1.89
C GLU A 514 1.80 -28.88 -0.94
N ALA A 515 2.22 -28.50 0.28
CA ALA A 515 1.33 -27.92 1.27
C ALA A 515 0.96 -26.45 0.96
N HIS A 516 1.90 -25.67 0.44
CA HIS A 516 1.75 -24.20 0.36
C HIS A 516 1.64 -23.65 -1.06
N TYR A 517 2.18 -24.35 -2.07
CA TYR A 517 2.28 -23.88 -3.45
C TYR A 517 1.92 -24.98 -4.46
N PRO A 518 0.68 -25.51 -4.42
CA PRO A 518 0.27 -26.62 -5.26
C PRO A 518 0.38 -26.29 -6.76
N GLY A 519 0.73 -27.31 -7.57
CA GLY A 519 0.94 -27.18 -9.01
C GLY A 519 2.34 -26.69 -9.41
N LEU A 520 3.23 -26.50 -8.44
CA LEU A 520 4.65 -26.23 -8.67
C LEU A 520 5.40 -27.54 -8.98
N ALA A 521 6.34 -27.48 -9.92
CA ALA A 521 7.26 -28.58 -10.23
C ALA A 521 8.61 -28.34 -9.55
N LEU A 522 8.89 -29.10 -8.49
CA LEU A 522 10.19 -29.09 -7.81
C LEU A 522 11.16 -30.02 -8.55
N LEU A 523 12.32 -29.51 -8.91
CA LEU A 523 13.41 -30.22 -9.58
C LEU A 523 14.64 -30.20 -8.65
N PRO A 524 14.84 -31.23 -7.82
CA PRO A 524 16.01 -31.29 -6.95
C PRO A 524 17.28 -31.45 -7.78
N LEU A 525 18.32 -30.70 -7.44
CA LEU A 525 19.63 -30.74 -8.08
C LEU A 525 20.71 -30.78 -6.99
N GLU A 526 21.48 -31.86 -6.96
CA GLU A 526 22.61 -32.01 -6.04
C GLU A 526 23.91 -31.54 -6.71
N ALA A 527 24.63 -30.65 -6.04
CA ALA A 527 25.91 -30.14 -6.49
C ALA A 527 26.84 -29.90 -5.28
N PRO A 528 28.03 -30.52 -5.22
CA PRO A 528 28.95 -30.35 -4.10
C PRO A 528 29.74 -29.03 -4.13
N THR A 529 29.75 -28.32 -5.26
CA THR A 529 30.51 -27.08 -5.49
C THR A 529 29.77 -26.17 -6.48
N PRO A 530 30.04 -24.85 -6.49
CA PRO A 530 29.51 -23.94 -7.52
C PRO A 530 29.86 -24.38 -8.95
N GLU A 531 31.06 -24.90 -9.19
CA GLU A 531 31.49 -25.37 -10.52
C GLU A 531 30.69 -26.60 -10.97
N ALA A 532 30.42 -27.53 -10.05
CA ALA A 532 29.56 -28.68 -10.32
C ALA A 532 28.10 -28.25 -10.57
N LEU A 533 27.61 -27.23 -9.84
CA LEU A 533 26.30 -26.65 -10.08
C LEU A 533 26.21 -26.06 -11.49
N ALA A 534 27.19 -25.25 -11.90
CA ALA A 534 27.22 -24.64 -13.23
C ALA A 534 27.17 -25.70 -14.33
N GLN A 535 27.95 -26.78 -14.21
CA GLN A 535 27.94 -27.89 -15.16
C GLN A 535 26.59 -28.63 -15.19
N ALA A 536 26.00 -28.91 -14.03
CA ALA A 536 24.71 -29.57 -13.93
C ALA A 536 23.59 -28.72 -14.54
N LEU A 537 23.61 -27.40 -14.27
CA LEU A 537 22.67 -26.45 -14.85
C LEU A 537 22.84 -26.37 -16.36
N ALA A 538 24.05 -26.21 -16.89
CA ALA A 538 24.31 -26.17 -18.33
C ALA A 538 23.81 -27.44 -19.04
N ALA A 539 23.89 -28.60 -18.38
CA ALA A 539 23.40 -29.88 -18.91
C ALA A 539 21.91 -30.16 -18.64
N LEU A 540 21.16 -29.24 -18.01
CA LEU A 540 19.75 -29.46 -17.69
C LEU A 540 18.93 -29.76 -18.95
N PRO A 541 18.11 -30.84 -18.94
CA PRO A 541 17.20 -31.12 -20.03
C PRO A 541 16.09 -30.04 -20.13
N PRO A 542 15.30 -30.05 -21.22
CA PRO A 542 14.08 -29.25 -21.29
C PRO A 542 13.18 -29.47 -20.07
N MET A 543 12.53 -28.40 -19.61
CA MET A 543 11.64 -28.49 -18.44
C MET A 543 10.50 -29.49 -18.71
N PRO A 544 10.19 -30.39 -17.76
CA PRO A 544 9.09 -31.33 -17.91
C PRO A 544 7.74 -30.59 -17.92
N ALA A 545 6.66 -31.24 -18.35
CA ALA A 545 5.32 -30.67 -18.18
C ALA A 545 4.97 -30.52 -16.69
N PRO A 546 4.20 -29.49 -16.29
CA PRO A 546 3.81 -29.31 -14.90
C PRO A 546 2.87 -30.44 -14.46
N PRO A 547 2.96 -30.91 -13.20
CA PRO A 547 2.26 -32.11 -12.73
C PRO A 547 0.73 -31.97 -12.74
N SER A 548 0.20 -30.77 -12.53
CA SER A 548 -1.22 -30.43 -12.66
C SER A 548 -1.42 -28.91 -12.76
N PRO A 549 -2.52 -28.42 -13.38
CA PRO A 549 -2.84 -26.99 -13.36
C PRO A 549 -3.04 -26.52 -11.91
N PRO A 550 -2.49 -25.36 -11.52
CA PRO A 550 -2.69 -24.86 -10.17
C PRO A 550 -4.18 -24.61 -9.90
N PRO A 551 -4.66 -24.85 -8.66
CA PRO A 551 -6.00 -24.40 -8.28
C PRO A 551 -6.07 -22.86 -8.39
N PRO A 552 -7.25 -22.28 -8.65
CA PRO A 552 -7.38 -20.83 -8.75
C PRO A 552 -6.84 -20.12 -7.50
N GLY A 553 -5.83 -19.26 -7.67
CA GLY A 553 -5.22 -18.51 -6.57
C GLY A 553 -4.06 -19.26 -5.90
N ALA A 554 -3.56 -20.34 -6.50
CA ALA A 554 -2.27 -20.89 -6.13
C ALA A 554 -1.17 -19.84 -6.35
N GLY A 555 -0.16 -19.80 -5.48
CA GLY A 555 0.93 -18.84 -5.60
C GLY A 555 0.71 -17.50 -4.90
N LEU A 556 -0.33 -17.40 -4.09
CA LEU A 556 -0.39 -16.37 -3.07
C LEU A 556 0.73 -16.59 -2.04
N PRO A 557 1.30 -15.51 -1.46
CA PRO A 557 2.34 -15.66 -0.46
C PRO A 557 1.79 -16.31 0.81
N ARG A 558 2.52 -17.29 1.34
CA ARG A 558 2.22 -17.95 2.62
C ARG A 558 2.31 -16.97 3.78
N GLU A 559 3.36 -16.15 3.78
CA GLU A 559 3.65 -15.09 4.74
C GLU A 559 4.02 -13.82 3.99
N GLN A 560 3.80 -12.66 4.62
CA GLN A 560 4.25 -11.39 4.07
C GLN A 560 5.76 -11.25 4.28
N TYR A 561 6.48 -10.90 3.22
CA TYR A 561 7.91 -10.62 3.23
C TYR A 561 8.25 -9.52 2.23
N ALA A 562 9.39 -8.86 2.44
CA ALA A 562 9.90 -7.88 1.51
C ALA A 562 10.58 -8.55 0.32
N ARG A 563 10.14 -8.23 -0.90
CA ARG A 563 10.77 -8.71 -2.14
C ARG A 563 11.47 -7.57 -2.86
N THR A 564 12.77 -7.73 -3.10
CA THR A 564 13.51 -6.88 -4.05
C THR A 564 13.93 -7.72 -5.24
N TYR A 565 13.53 -7.28 -6.43
CA TYR A 565 13.87 -7.90 -7.71
C TYR A 565 14.72 -6.95 -8.54
N VAL A 566 15.90 -7.39 -8.96
CA VAL A 566 16.74 -6.65 -9.90
C VAL A 566 16.40 -7.12 -11.31
N LEU A 567 15.75 -6.23 -12.06
CA LEU A 567 15.27 -6.47 -13.40
C LEU A 567 16.33 -6.01 -14.42
N LEU A 568 16.93 -6.99 -15.10
CA LEU A 568 17.93 -6.74 -16.14
C LEU A 568 17.29 -6.60 -17.53
N PRO A 569 17.84 -5.73 -18.40
CA PRO A 569 17.22 -5.42 -19.69
C PRO A 569 17.29 -6.58 -20.70
N PRO A 570 16.46 -6.56 -21.77
CA PRO A 570 16.44 -7.59 -22.80
C PRO A 570 17.80 -7.87 -23.47
N GLY A 571 18.75 -6.93 -23.45
CA GLY A 571 20.10 -7.08 -24.00
C GLY A 571 21.21 -7.46 -23.01
N ALA A 572 20.90 -7.61 -21.71
CA ALA A 572 21.92 -7.92 -20.70
C ALA A 572 22.45 -9.36 -20.83
N ASP A 573 23.77 -9.48 -20.94
CA ASP A 573 24.49 -10.76 -20.88
C ASP A 573 24.78 -11.19 -19.43
N SER A 574 25.36 -12.37 -19.27
CA SER A 574 25.72 -12.96 -17.98
C SER A 574 26.64 -12.08 -17.13
N ARG A 575 27.43 -11.17 -17.70
CA ARG A 575 28.30 -10.26 -16.93
C ARG A 575 27.49 -9.27 -16.11
N TRP A 576 26.37 -8.78 -16.65
CA TRP A 576 25.44 -7.91 -15.93
C TRP A 576 24.77 -8.65 -14.76
N ALA A 577 24.29 -9.87 -15.01
CA ALA A 577 23.69 -10.70 -13.95
C ALA A 577 24.70 -11.06 -12.85
N ARG A 578 25.94 -11.33 -13.24
CA ARG A 578 27.06 -11.57 -12.34
C ARG A 578 27.34 -10.36 -11.43
N ALA A 579 27.43 -9.16 -12.00
CA ALA A 579 27.63 -7.92 -11.24
C ALA A 579 26.55 -7.70 -10.17
N VAL A 580 25.29 -8.01 -10.49
CA VAL A 580 24.17 -7.90 -9.54
C VAL A 580 24.36 -8.87 -8.37
N VAL A 581 24.61 -10.15 -8.65
CA VAL A 581 24.73 -11.15 -7.57
C VAL A 581 26.00 -10.95 -6.73
N GLU A 582 27.09 -10.48 -7.33
CA GLU A 582 28.30 -10.07 -6.60
C GLU A 582 28.03 -8.94 -5.61
N ALA A 583 27.30 -7.90 -6.05
CA ALA A 583 27.03 -6.73 -5.22
C ALA A 583 25.98 -6.98 -4.12
N THR A 584 25.01 -7.86 -4.36
CA THR A 584 23.78 -7.89 -3.55
C THR A 584 23.54 -9.21 -2.82
N TRP A 585 24.16 -10.31 -3.22
CA TRP A 585 23.77 -11.63 -2.71
C TRP A 585 24.12 -11.83 -1.24
N ASP A 586 25.37 -11.61 -0.87
CA ASP A 586 25.84 -11.88 0.49
C ASP A 586 25.26 -10.92 1.53
N ALA A 587 24.85 -9.73 1.09
CA ALA A 587 24.23 -8.72 1.96
C ALA A 587 22.70 -8.83 2.01
N HIS A 588 22.02 -9.15 0.90
CA HIS A 588 20.55 -9.09 0.82
C HIS A 588 19.86 -10.24 0.09
N ARG A 589 20.58 -11.05 -0.69
CA ARG A 589 20.02 -12.12 -1.53
C ARG A 589 18.89 -11.62 -2.45
N PHE A 590 19.08 -10.46 -3.08
CA PHE A 590 18.08 -9.95 -4.03
C PHE A 590 17.84 -10.96 -5.16
N THR A 591 16.59 -11.06 -5.58
CA THR A 591 16.20 -11.91 -6.70
C THR A 591 16.64 -11.23 -8.00
N VAL A 592 17.26 -11.96 -8.92
CA VAL A 592 17.73 -11.42 -10.21
C VAL A 592 17.02 -12.13 -11.34
N GLY A 593 16.52 -11.37 -12.33
CA GLY A 593 15.91 -11.95 -13.52
C GLY A 593 15.59 -10.94 -14.61
N GLY A 594 15.08 -11.44 -15.74
CA GLY A 594 14.88 -10.67 -16.97
C GLY A 594 13.43 -10.49 -17.40
N SER A 595 12.46 -10.75 -16.51
CA SER A 595 11.02 -10.65 -16.82
C SER A 595 10.37 -9.54 -15.98
N ALA A 596 9.83 -8.52 -16.65
CA ALA A 596 9.10 -7.44 -15.97
C ALA A 596 7.82 -7.96 -15.28
N ASP A 597 7.15 -8.95 -15.87
CA ASP A 597 5.98 -9.58 -15.24
C ASP A 597 6.39 -10.33 -13.94
N ASP A 598 7.52 -11.07 -13.92
CA ASP A 598 8.08 -11.72 -12.71
C ASP A 598 8.56 -10.70 -11.67
N ALA A 599 9.13 -9.58 -12.10
CA ALA A 599 9.51 -8.52 -11.17
C ALA A 599 8.29 -7.97 -10.39
N GLY A 600 7.11 -7.94 -11.00
CA GLY A 600 5.88 -7.42 -10.42
C GLY A 600 5.01 -8.41 -9.64
N ILE A 601 5.25 -9.73 -9.74
CA ILE A 601 4.35 -10.74 -9.14
C ILE A 601 4.36 -10.78 -7.61
N GLY A 602 3.32 -11.40 -7.06
CA GLY A 602 3.15 -11.68 -5.63
C GLY A 602 2.26 -10.64 -4.96
N ASP A 603 1.27 -11.09 -4.19
CA ASP A 603 0.43 -10.22 -3.36
C ASP A 603 1.16 -9.84 -2.06
N LEU A 604 2.28 -9.14 -2.22
CA LEU A 604 3.17 -8.76 -1.12
C LEU A 604 3.00 -7.27 -0.81
N ASP A 605 3.01 -6.94 0.48
CA ASP A 605 2.89 -5.56 0.96
C ASP A 605 4.03 -4.69 0.44
N PHE A 606 5.26 -5.23 0.45
CA PHE A 606 6.46 -4.59 -0.10
C PHE A 606 7.04 -5.36 -1.27
N ARG A 607 7.07 -4.70 -2.44
CA ARG A 607 7.73 -5.19 -3.65
C ARG A 607 8.51 -4.04 -4.25
N ARG A 608 9.81 -4.21 -4.38
CA ARG A 608 10.72 -3.27 -5.01
C ARG A 608 11.29 -3.88 -6.27
N VAL A 609 11.24 -3.13 -7.36
CA VAL A 609 11.88 -3.50 -8.62
C VAL A 609 12.97 -2.48 -8.88
N ILE A 610 14.22 -2.94 -8.87
CA ILE A 610 15.36 -2.16 -9.33
C ILE A 610 15.49 -2.45 -10.83
N ALA A 611 15.04 -1.53 -11.67
CA ALA A 611 15.05 -1.68 -13.12
C ALA A 611 16.35 -1.10 -13.69
N VAL A 612 17.21 -1.98 -14.20
CA VAL A 612 18.49 -1.60 -14.78
C VAL A 612 18.29 -1.19 -16.25
N ASN A 613 18.83 -0.02 -16.59
CA ASN A 613 18.78 0.61 -17.91
C ASN A 613 17.36 0.54 -18.52
N PRO A 614 16.34 1.09 -17.84
CA PRO A 614 14.94 0.94 -18.24
C PRO A 614 14.66 1.45 -19.65
N GLY A 615 15.44 2.42 -20.16
CA GLY A 615 15.34 2.88 -21.55
C GLY A 615 15.56 1.79 -22.61
N MET A 616 16.19 0.66 -22.25
CA MET A 616 16.40 -0.48 -23.16
C MET A 616 15.16 -1.37 -23.37
N TRP A 617 14.08 -1.15 -22.61
CA TRP A 617 12.84 -1.92 -22.74
C TRP A 617 11.90 -1.41 -23.85
N GLY A 618 12.20 -0.25 -24.44
CA GLY A 618 11.43 0.36 -25.53
C GLY A 618 10.15 1.07 -25.06
N ASP A 619 9.53 0.60 -23.98
CA ASP A 619 8.36 1.19 -23.32
C ASP A 619 8.74 1.79 -21.95
N ASP A 620 7.89 2.69 -21.43
CA ASP A 620 8.04 3.24 -20.08
C ASP A 620 7.70 2.17 -19.02
N LEU A 621 8.73 1.54 -18.47
CA LEU A 621 8.61 0.55 -17.40
C LEU A 621 7.94 1.11 -16.14
N GLY A 622 8.10 2.40 -15.83
CA GLY A 622 7.43 3.02 -14.68
C GLY A 622 5.92 3.00 -14.87
N SER A 623 5.46 3.44 -16.05
CA SER A 623 4.04 3.37 -16.45
C SER A 623 3.54 1.92 -16.52
N PHE A 624 4.36 0.97 -17.00
CA PHE A 624 4.04 -0.45 -17.00
C PHE A 624 3.74 -0.98 -15.59
N PHE A 625 4.64 -0.78 -14.62
CA PHE A 625 4.44 -1.25 -13.25
C PHE A 625 3.27 -0.52 -12.57
N ALA A 626 3.10 0.78 -12.80
CA ALA A 626 1.96 1.53 -12.28
C ALA A 626 0.62 0.98 -12.79
N SER A 627 0.56 0.59 -14.06
CA SER A 627 -0.66 0.08 -14.70
C SER A 627 -0.99 -1.36 -14.31
N TYR A 628 -0.01 -2.26 -14.39
CA TYR A 628 -0.25 -3.70 -14.30
C TYR A 628 0.09 -4.28 -12.93
N TYR A 629 0.99 -3.64 -12.18
CA TYR A 629 1.50 -4.13 -10.91
C TYR A 629 1.47 -3.05 -9.82
N PRO A 630 0.30 -2.42 -9.57
CA PRO A 630 0.20 -1.27 -8.69
C PRO A 630 0.77 -1.55 -7.30
N GLY A 631 1.51 -0.57 -6.77
CA GLY A 631 2.22 -0.67 -5.50
C GLY A 631 3.57 -1.37 -5.59
N VAL A 632 4.10 -1.68 -6.77
CA VAL A 632 5.55 -1.90 -6.92
C VAL A 632 6.26 -0.57 -6.68
N ILE A 633 7.30 -0.58 -5.85
CA ILE A 633 8.26 0.51 -5.72
C ILE A 633 9.25 0.34 -6.87
N TYR A 634 9.10 1.20 -7.87
CA TYR A 634 9.93 1.19 -9.07
C TYR A 634 11.16 2.08 -8.86
N VAL A 635 12.35 1.51 -9.01
CA VAL A 635 13.63 2.21 -8.85
C VAL A 635 14.43 2.04 -10.15
N PRO A 636 14.46 3.04 -11.04
CA PRO A 636 15.29 3.02 -12.23
C PRO A 636 16.76 3.25 -11.84
N VAL A 637 17.65 2.49 -12.48
CA VAL A 637 19.11 2.57 -12.32
C VAL A 637 19.73 2.60 -13.70
N GLU A 638 20.50 3.64 -14.00
CA GLU A 638 21.26 3.75 -15.26
C GLU A 638 22.73 3.44 -14.97
N ALA A 639 23.30 2.51 -15.74
CA ALA A 639 24.70 2.12 -15.67
C ALA A 639 25.23 1.80 -17.07
N GLU A 640 26.41 2.30 -17.41
CA GLU A 640 27.07 2.05 -18.69
C GLU A 640 27.81 0.69 -18.70
N THR A 641 28.23 0.23 -17.52
CA THR A 641 29.02 -1.00 -17.35
C THR A 641 28.51 -1.87 -16.20
N PRO A 642 28.76 -3.20 -16.23
CA PRO A 642 28.46 -4.07 -15.10
C PRO A 642 29.15 -3.64 -13.79
N GLU A 643 30.39 -3.14 -13.87
CA GLU A 643 31.14 -2.69 -12.70
C GLU A 643 30.52 -1.44 -12.05
N GLU A 644 30.06 -0.50 -12.89
CA GLU A 644 29.32 0.66 -12.41
C GLU A 644 28.00 0.24 -11.75
N LEU A 645 27.27 -0.69 -12.37
CA LEU A 645 26.04 -1.23 -11.78
C LEU A 645 26.31 -1.85 -10.40
N ALA A 646 27.36 -2.67 -10.26
CA ALA A 646 27.72 -3.29 -8.99
C ALA A 646 27.94 -2.22 -7.90
N GLN A 647 28.72 -1.17 -8.21
CA GLN A 647 28.99 -0.07 -7.28
C GLN A 647 27.70 0.67 -6.86
N GLN A 648 26.79 0.91 -7.81
CA GLN A 648 25.51 1.55 -7.51
C GLN A 648 24.61 0.64 -6.65
N LEU A 649 24.69 -0.69 -6.82
CA LEU A 649 23.89 -1.66 -6.08
C LEU A 649 24.35 -1.87 -4.62
N GLU A 650 25.65 -1.73 -4.33
CA GLU A 650 26.18 -1.79 -2.95
C GLU A 650 25.48 -0.80 -2.00
N TRP A 651 25.06 0.36 -2.53
CA TRP A 651 24.39 1.41 -1.76
C TRP A 651 22.91 1.15 -1.47
N PHE A 652 22.22 0.31 -2.27
CA PHE A 652 20.86 -0.13 -1.94
C PHE A 652 20.83 -1.09 -0.75
N GLY A 653 22.02 -1.52 -0.31
CA GLY A 653 22.25 -2.47 0.75
C GLY A 653 22.77 -1.92 2.07
N SER A 654 23.46 -0.78 2.03
CA SER A 654 23.81 0.04 3.21
C SER A 654 22.63 0.87 3.68
#